data_AF-T0R3C9-F1
#
_entry.id   AF-T0R3C9-F1
#
_cell.length_a   1.000
_cell.length_b   1.000
_cell.length_c   1.000
_cell.angle_alpha   90.00
_cell.angle_beta   90.00
_cell.angle_gamma   90.00
#
_symmetry.space_group_name_H-M   'P 1'
#
loop_
_entity.id
_entity.type
_entity.pdbx_description
1 polymer ?
#
loop_
_entity_poly.entity_id
_entity_poly.type
_entity_poly.pdbx_seq_one_letter_code
_entity_poly.pdbx_strand_id
1 'polypeptide(L)'
;MADATPAYQGYLRTLATLARSETPCVVGVVAAVHRGLVAVERLSNRTYERIGWPLSSSQGAYLFRRHAHDGTTCIIPATRLLVHDGAIVPIALHCTDTLLRPPRRVVLRMSHLVLTRAGGDVGPYLPTRSPPQGVFGYVVLLLPTSATGGTLTLTPTSTLLRWRQGQDGAILGTFHDAEHATFDSVQTGYRIALVYAIVYTEHVSRLNLLEQLPVWASQLQATATTYAWHWRRTYTDLEFSVLAPPDMRVVAALVGSNCFDVAFARILWSQRDALWIVVKAVLHPESQLLASVYLAGQALPAVLNATPTPPDDGAITTCLVFWSRLHRHRLPGFRRTLTQLERVLQHGLGACATHLVTSLIDMLFDASALPAHRYLDVPDAVQLGRVLTQYRRVVLLQLLVVSYVPVAVTRSQLGRFLHWLPTAITEVGCDPLASALLQLVDEQTCTWCVVSDVLSFLVDLMQLSERSETGDFVKMGYQRLLPQLLLCHDAPSTPTASRRIVSALLCLENFAVARTEADVRGRLARLPSSVLGTIDTYLQPSLMSVLAARADVWDPMSVVAPVLVTLLDALPALHVPTYVAYVLDAFDARPPAFNATGLGSIFALSPSRFERCVERYMGAFDSDIALASVKYLQRIETVPPLVHSCLLTSAMLVLAQVRRLAAGEHPIPAVLPAAVEMLYRLGFGHALVGYLNALTPTTLHVARRVLLPVYDVVVQHAPGGVLTELLRQLVLVHLASVPPVHRPDWALAAPALPCHCAMCSDVHAFLASPTRGAWEACVDHVCVQLDGYLRFAAVALASLGVLVTTHDARLLLQKHRYHDVAAYEADVATIARLSEAAPVK
;
A
#
# COMPACT_ATOMS: atom_id res chain seq x y z
N MET A 1 7.36 27.39 -2.86
CA MET A 1 7.77 26.17 -2.12
C MET A 1 8.87 25.36 -2.83
N ALA A 2 9.34 25.76 -4.02
CA ALA A 2 10.36 25.01 -4.78
C ALA A 2 11.82 25.26 -4.35
N ASP A 3 12.12 26.33 -3.60
CA ASP A 3 13.48 26.63 -3.10
C ASP A 3 13.74 26.10 -1.68
N ALA A 4 13.44 24.82 -1.47
CA ALA A 4 13.72 24.19 -0.19
C ALA A 4 15.19 23.70 -0.16
N THR A 5 15.98 24.22 0.79
CA THR A 5 17.38 23.81 0.98
C THR A 5 17.50 22.30 1.23
N PRO A 6 18.65 21.65 0.92
CA PRO A 6 18.87 20.22 1.15
C PRO A 6 18.54 19.75 2.58
N ALA A 7 18.68 20.63 3.57
CA ALA A 7 18.28 20.41 4.95
C ALA A 7 16.75 20.19 5.12
N TYR A 8 15.92 20.91 4.35
CA TYR A 8 14.46 20.77 4.36
C TYR A 8 13.99 19.47 3.67
N GLN A 9 14.69 19.02 2.62
CA GLN A 9 14.40 17.73 1.99
C GLN A 9 14.84 16.54 2.86
N GLY A 10 15.98 16.66 3.56
CA GLY A 10 16.39 15.69 4.59
C GLY A 10 15.38 15.60 5.72
N TYR A 11 14.81 16.74 6.13
CA TYR A 11 13.73 16.83 7.11
C TYR A 11 12.45 16.06 6.71
N LEU A 12 11.98 16.21 5.46
CA LEU A 12 10.80 15.48 4.97
C LEU A 12 11.01 13.96 4.96
N ARG A 13 12.23 13.48 4.70
CA ARG A 13 12.55 12.03 4.75
C ARG A 13 12.56 11.48 6.17
N THR A 14 13.11 12.23 7.12
CA THR A 14 13.13 11.84 8.54
C THR A 14 11.71 11.82 9.12
N LEU A 15 10.86 12.79 8.77
CA LEU A 15 9.44 12.79 9.11
C LEU A 15 8.68 11.60 8.51
N ALA A 16 8.93 11.26 7.25
CA ALA A 16 8.31 10.10 6.59
C ALA A 16 8.77 8.75 7.17
N THR A 17 9.90 8.73 7.90
CA THR A 17 10.43 7.55 8.59
C THR A 17 9.86 7.43 10.01
N LEU A 18 9.68 8.56 10.70
CA LEU A 18 9.10 8.64 12.05
C LEU A 18 7.57 8.54 12.07
N ALA A 19 6.89 8.96 11.01
CA ALA A 19 5.44 8.71 10.83
C ALA A 19 5.09 7.21 10.70
N ARG A 20 6.09 6.33 10.54
CA ARG A 20 5.91 4.86 10.47
C ARG A 20 6.10 4.15 11.81
N SER A 21 6.55 4.84 12.87
CA SER A 21 6.64 4.25 14.21
C SER A 21 5.32 4.48 14.95
N GLU A 22 4.64 3.41 15.33
CA GLU A 22 3.30 3.36 15.95
C GLU A 22 3.21 3.92 17.39
N THR A 23 4.05 4.88 17.77
CA THR A 23 3.96 5.55 19.06
C THR A 23 3.12 6.83 18.96
N PRO A 24 2.21 7.11 19.91
CA PRO A 24 1.40 8.34 19.95
C PRO A 24 2.22 9.59 20.29
N CYS A 25 3.51 9.66 19.96
CA CYS A 25 4.35 10.83 20.14
C CYS A 25 5.25 10.93 18.91
N VAL A 26 5.21 12.05 18.20
CA VAL A 26 6.06 12.27 17.01
C VAL A 26 7.13 13.30 17.35
N VAL A 27 8.39 12.89 17.20
CA VAL A 27 9.57 13.74 17.36
C VAL A 27 10.07 14.11 15.97
N GLY A 28 10.30 15.40 15.68
CA GLY A 28 10.90 15.87 14.43
C GLY A 28 12.08 16.79 14.70
N VAL A 29 13.20 16.65 13.99
CA VAL A 29 14.36 17.56 14.11
C VAL A 29 14.22 18.65 13.06
N VAL A 30 14.26 19.94 13.46
CA VAL A 30 14.19 21.07 12.52
C VAL A 30 15.52 21.80 12.51
N ALA A 31 16.27 21.63 11.42
CA ALA A 31 17.64 22.12 11.28
C ALA A 31 17.77 23.62 10.97
N ALA A 32 16.69 24.41 10.96
CA ALA A 32 16.78 25.83 10.61
C ALA A 32 15.73 26.70 11.32
N VAL A 33 15.98 27.05 12.59
CA VAL A 33 15.29 28.17 13.24
C VAL A 33 16.21 29.40 13.17
N HIS A 34 15.87 30.37 12.32
CA HIS A 34 16.64 31.62 12.16
C HIS A 34 16.77 32.40 13.48
N ARG A 35 17.91 33.08 13.67
CA ARG A 35 18.21 33.89 14.87
C ARG A 35 17.18 35.03 15.05
N GLY A 36 16.51 35.08 16.21
CA GLY A 36 15.82 36.28 16.74
C GLY A 36 14.30 36.35 16.57
N LEU A 37 13.56 35.31 16.97
CA LEU A 37 12.10 35.18 16.71
C LEU A 37 11.16 35.55 17.87
N VAL A 38 11.67 35.80 19.08
CA VAL A 38 10.83 36.11 20.27
C VAL A 38 11.33 37.38 20.96
N ALA A 39 10.40 38.23 21.39
CA ALA A 39 10.67 39.39 22.22
C ALA A 39 9.88 39.32 23.53
N VAL A 40 10.47 39.76 24.64
CA VAL A 40 9.89 39.66 25.99
C VAL A 40 9.67 41.04 26.59
N GLU A 41 8.50 41.24 27.18
CA GLU A 41 8.06 42.55 27.67
C GLU A 41 8.86 43.01 28.91
N ARG A 42 9.35 44.25 28.86
CA ARG A 42 9.96 44.96 30.01
C ARG A 42 8.86 45.74 30.76
N LEU A 43 8.48 45.28 31.94
CA LEU A 43 7.40 45.82 32.81
C LEU A 43 7.48 47.32 33.13
N SER A 44 8.60 48.01 32.89
CA SER A 44 8.70 49.43 33.21
C SER A 44 8.30 50.38 32.08
N ASN A 45 8.10 49.93 30.82
CA ASN A 45 7.74 50.83 29.70
C ASN A 45 7.10 50.16 28.44
N ARG A 46 6.57 48.92 28.51
CA ARG A 46 6.09 48.15 27.33
C ARG A 46 7.10 48.02 26.18
N THR A 47 8.39 48.23 26.45
CA THR A 47 9.45 47.98 25.49
C THR A 47 9.77 46.49 25.50
N TYR A 48 9.81 45.87 24.32
CA TYR A 48 10.13 44.45 24.19
C TYR A 48 11.62 44.27 23.93
N GLU A 49 12.28 43.42 24.72
CA GLU A 49 13.67 43.06 24.49
C GLU A 49 13.71 41.82 23.59
N ARG A 50 14.40 41.93 22.46
CA ARG A 50 14.54 40.82 21.51
C ARG A 50 15.48 39.76 22.08
N ILE A 51 15.02 38.52 22.09
CA ILE A 51 15.81 37.37 22.55
C ILE A 51 16.39 36.65 21.35
N GLY A 52 17.70 36.39 21.41
CA GLY A 52 18.42 35.57 20.44
C GLY A 52 18.59 34.13 20.94
N TRP A 53 18.75 33.19 20.00
CA TRP A 53 19.06 31.80 20.29
C TRP A 53 20.34 31.40 19.54
N PRO A 54 21.25 30.60 20.14
CA PRO A 54 21.22 30.19 21.55
C PRO A 54 21.30 31.42 22.50
N LEU A 55 20.65 31.32 23.66
CA LEU A 55 20.64 32.40 24.65
C LEU A 55 22.06 32.72 25.13
N SER A 56 22.39 34.00 25.24
CA SER A 56 23.61 34.39 25.95
C SER A 56 23.42 34.18 27.46
N SER A 57 24.53 33.95 28.19
CA SER A 57 24.48 33.81 29.65
C SER A 57 23.86 35.03 30.35
N SER A 58 24.06 36.23 29.79
CA SER A 58 23.48 37.46 30.33
C SER A 58 21.96 37.54 30.12
N GLN A 59 21.46 37.14 28.95
CA GLN A 59 20.02 37.07 28.67
C GLN A 59 19.34 35.99 29.52
N GLY A 60 19.94 34.80 29.64
CA GLY A 60 19.44 33.74 30.51
C GLY A 60 19.36 34.17 31.98
N ALA A 61 20.44 34.75 32.52
CA ALA A 61 20.46 35.27 33.89
C ALA A 61 19.45 36.39 34.13
N TYR A 62 19.20 37.23 33.13
CA TYR A 62 18.18 38.27 33.20
C TYR A 62 16.76 37.70 33.28
N LEU A 63 16.41 36.74 32.41
CA LEU A 63 15.09 36.11 32.40
C LEU A 63 14.83 35.35 33.69
N PHE A 64 15.83 34.62 34.21
CA PHE A 64 15.74 33.93 35.49
C PHE A 64 15.52 34.89 36.66
N ARG A 65 16.29 35.98 36.76
CA ARG A 65 16.08 36.97 37.84
C ARG A 65 14.68 37.58 37.85
N ARG A 66 14.01 37.60 36.70
CA ARG A 66 12.74 38.29 36.51
C ARG A 66 11.51 37.38 36.59
N HIS A 67 11.66 36.12 36.20
CA HIS A 67 10.53 35.21 35.95
C HIS A 67 10.71 33.81 36.55
N ALA A 68 11.81 33.53 37.26
CA ALA A 68 12.00 32.25 37.91
C ALA A 68 10.95 32.01 39.01
N HIS A 69 10.38 30.81 39.02
CA HIS A 69 9.41 30.40 40.04
C HIS A 69 10.08 29.64 41.18
N ASP A 70 11.02 28.74 40.88
CA ASP A 70 11.72 27.87 41.84
C ASP A 70 13.25 28.05 41.81
N GLY A 71 13.73 29.11 41.16
CA GLY A 71 15.16 29.39 40.97
C GLY A 71 15.82 28.56 39.88
N THR A 72 15.27 27.41 39.46
CA THR A 72 15.88 26.49 38.50
C THR A 72 15.16 26.38 37.16
N THR A 73 13.86 26.65 37.18
CA THR A 73 12.97 26.71 36.02
C THR A 73 12.25 28.06 36.02
N CYS A 74 12.08 28.59 34.82
CA CYS A 74 11.44 29.87 34.55
C CYS A 74 10.36 29.66 33.49
N ILE A 75 9.11 29.95 33.85
CA ILE A 75 7.96 29.81 32.95
C ILE A 75 7.39 31.21 32.68
N ILE A 76 7.51 31.64 31.42
CA ILE A 76 7.02 32.94 30.95
C ILE A 76 5.72 32.69 30.17
N PRO A 77 4.55 33.12 30.68
CA PRO A 77 3.28 32.90 29.99
C PRO A 77 3.23 33.66 28.67
N ALA A 78 2.47 33.15 27.69
CA ALA A 78 2.33 33.79 26.37
C ALA A 78 1.87 35.24 26.43
N THR A 79 1.12 35.64 27.47
CA THR A 79 0.68 37.03 27.68
C THR A 79 1.82 38.03 27.89
N ARG A 80 3.05 37.57 28.13
CA ARG A 80 4.26 38.40 28.28
C ARG A 80 5.27 38.22 27.14
N LEU A 81 4.89 37.45 26.11
CA LEU A 81 5.73 37.12 24.97
C LEU A 81 5.13 37.74 23.72
N LEU A 82 5.99 38.31 22.88
CA LEU A 82 5.67 38.62 21.50
C LEU A 82 6.46 37.65 20.62
N VAL A 83 5.75 36.72 19.98
CA VAL A 83 6.38 35.74 19.07
C VAL A 83 6.09 36.14 17.64
N HIS A 84 7.14 36.26 16.82
CA HIS A 84 6.98 36.44 15.39
C HIS A 84 6.82 35.07 14.73
N ASP A 85 5.58 34.61 14.62
CA ASP A 85 5.20 33.24 14.24
C ASP A 85 5.47 32.84 12.77
N GLY A 86 6.00 33.75 11.94
CA GLY A 86 5.94 33.68 10.48
C GLY A 86 6.56 32.44 9.80
N ALA A 87 7.46 31.71 10.47
CA ALA A 87 8.03 30.46 9.94
C ALA A 87 7.69 29.23 10.78
N ILE A 88 7.48 29.40 12.09
CA ILE A 88 7.35 28.29 13.04
C ILE A 88 5.94 27.71 13.04
N VAL A 89 4.91 28.58 13.08
CA VAL A 89 3.51 28.14 13.16
C VAL A 89 3.06 27.38 11.91
N PRO A 90 3.41 27.79 10.67
CA PRO A 90 3.07 27.02 9.47
C PRO A 90 3.71 25.62 9.47
N ILE A 91 4.96 25.49 9.93
CA ILE A 91 5.65 24.19 10.02
C ILE A 91 4.99 23.31 11.08
N ALA A 92 4.70 23.87 12.26
CA ALA A 92 4.05 23.15 13.34
C ALA A 92 2.61 22.76 12.97
N LEU A 93 1.85 23.62 12.27
CA LEU A 93 0.53 23.31 11.73
C LEU A 93 0.61 22.23 10.65
N HIS A 94 1.55 22.32 9.71
CA HIS A 94 1.74 21.29 8.68
C HIS A 94 2.09 19.93 9.30
N CYS A 95 2.96 19.90 10.32
CA CYS A 95 3.24 18.69 11.10
C CYS A 95 1.97 18.19 11.79
N THR A 96 1.19 19.09 12.40
CA THR A 96 -0.06 18.76 13.09
C THR A 96 -1.08 18.14 12.12
N ASP A 97 -1.29 18.74 10.94
CA ASP A 97 -2.25 18.28 9.94
C ASP A 97 -1.81 16.96 9.29
N THR A 98 -0.52 16.82 8.97
CA THR A 98 0.01 15.63 8.28
C THR A 98 0.12 14.43 9.21
N LEU A 99 0.56 14.66 10.47
CA LEU A 99 0.85 13.59 11.42
C LEU A 99 -0.35 13.26 12.30
N LEU A 100 -1.11 14.27 12.74
CA LEU A 100 -2.22 14.05 13.68
C LEU A 100 -3.57 13.91 12.97
N ARG A 101 -3.68 14.38 11.72
CA ARG A 101 -4.91 14.37 10.90
C ARG A 101 -6.15 14.70 11.75
N PRO A 102 -6.16 15.86 12.43
CA PRO A 102 -7.24 16.16 13.35
C PRO A 102 -8.58 16.16 12.60
N PRO A 103 -9.66 15.61 13.17
CA PRO A 103 -10.96 15.47 12.49
C PRO A 103 -11.61 16.82 12.15
N ARG A 104 -11.09 17.92 12.70
CA ARG A 104 -11.57 19.28 12.51
C ARG A 104 -10.38 20.23 12.40
N ARG A 105 -10.65 21.44 11.93
CA ARG A 105 -9.63 22.50 11.82
C ARG A 105 -9.08 22.86 13.20
N VAL A 106 -7.76 22.95 13.28
CA VAL A 106 -7.03 23.26 14.52
C VAL A 106 -6.24 24.56 14.37
N VAL A 107 -6.00 25.23 15.50
CA VAL A 107 -5.10 26.38 15.60
C VAL A 107 -4.08 26.12 16.70
N LEU A 108 -2.83 26.48 16.43
CA LEU A 108 -1.79 26.51 17.46
C LEU A 108 -1.86 27.85 18.19
N ARG A 109 -2.00 27.80 19.51
CA ARG A 109 -1.94 28.98 20.37
C ARG A 109 -0.73 28.88 21.28
N MET A 110 0.17 29.86 21.22
CA MET A 110 1.31 29.92 22.14
C MET A 110 0.80 29.89 23.58
N SER A 111 1.27 28.93 24.37
CA SER A 111 0.90 28.76 25.78
C SER A 111 1.89 29.49 26.68
N HIS A 112 3.17 29.14 26.57
CA HIS A 112 4.23 29.71 27.40
C HIS A 112 5.62 29.33 26.85
N LEU A 113 6.64 30.00 27.38
CA LEU A 113 8.05 29.70 27.14
C LEU A 113 8.66 29.18 28.44
N VAL A 114 9.38 28.06 28.36
CA VAL A 114 10.08 27.44 29.49
C VAL A 114 11.58 27.64 29.33
N LEU A 115 12.25 28.13 30.36
CA LEU A 115 13.70 28.10 30.49
C LEU A 115 14.13 27.23 31.67
N THR A 116 15.16 26.43 31.48
CA THR A 116 15.76 25.61 32.54
C THR A 116 17.27 25.86 32.57
N ARG A 117 17.82 26.17 33.75
CA ARG A 117 19.26 26.42 33.93
C ARG A 117 19.96 25.19 34.50
N ALA A 118 21.29 25.19 34.42
CA ALA A 118 22.14 24.18 35.05
C ALA A 118 21.77 23.92 36.53
N GLY A 119 21.71 22.64 36.91
CA GLY A 119 21.32 22.20 38.25
C GLY A 119 19.83 22.26 38.55
N GLY A 120 18.99 22.52 37.55
CA GLY A 120 17.54 22.44 37.70
C GLY A 120 16.99 21.03 37.59
N ASP A 121 16.13 20.68 38.54
CA ASP A 121 15.38 19.42 38.56
C ASP A 121 14.15 19.49 37.64
N VAL A 122 13.62 18.29 37.39
CA VAL A 122 12.58 17.92 36.43
C VAL A 122 11.25 18.67 36.67
N GLY A 123 11.13 19.91 36.19
CA GLY A 123 9.87 20.64 36.18
C GLY A 123 8.97 20.23 34.99
N PRO A 124 7.63 20.18 35.15
CA PRO A 124 6.73 19.90 34.05
C PRO A 124 6.76 21.05 33.03
N TYR A 125 7.17 20.73 31.80
CA TYR A 125 7.12 21.68 30.67
C TYR A 125 5.71 21.92 30.14
N LEU A 126 4.75 21.09 30.56
CA LEU A 126 3.34 21.24 30.22
C LEU A 126 2.64 21.97 31.38
N PRO A 127 1.61 22.80 31.10
CA PRO A 127 0.91 23.52 32.15
C PRO A 127 0.25 22.54 33.12
N THR A 128 0.49 22.66 34.42
CA THR A 128 -0.19 21.86 35.47
C THR A 128 -1.62 22.34 35.76
N ARG A 129 -2.05 23.45 35.16
CA ARG A 129 -3.41 24.01 35.28
C ARG A 129 -4.26 23.60 34.09
N SER A 130 -5.57 23.49 34.31
CA SER A 130 -6.57 23.14 33.29
C SER A 130 -6.30 23.87 31.97
N PRO A 131 -6.08 23.15 30.85
CA PRO A 131 -5.86 23.76 29.55
C PRO A 131 -7.01 24.74 29.20
N PRO A 132 -6.75 25.76 28.37
CA PRO A 132 -7.82 26.51 27.73
C PRO A 132 -8.82 25.57 27.04
N GLN A 133 -10.11 25.93 27.06
CA GLN A 133 -11.17 25.09 26.50
C GLN A 133 -10.90 24.77 25.02
N GLY A 134 -10.94 23.48 24.66
CA GLY A 134 -10.72 23.00 23.30
C GLY A 134 -9.29 22.56 22.97
N VAL A 135 -8.36 22.60 23.94
CA VAL A 135 -7.02 22.01 23.78
C VAL A 135 -7.08 20.50 23.85
N PHE A 136 -6.47 19.80 22.90
CA PHE A 136 -6.36 18.33 22.90
C PHE A 136 -4.90 17.82 22.80
N GLY A 137 -3.93 18.73 22.69
CA GLY A 137 -2.52 18.41 22.66
C GLY A 137 -1.64 19.64 22.76
N TYR A 138 -0.34 19.42 22.81
CA TYR A 138 0.68 20.48 22.85
C TYR A 138 1.79 20.20 21.83
N VAL A 139 2.32 21.26 21.25
CA VAL A 139 3.56 21.23 20.48
C VAL A 139 4.65 21.91 21.30
N VAL A 140 5.70 21.18 21.64
CA VAL A 140 6.88 21.67 22.35
C VAL A 140 8.01 21.84 21.35
N LEU A 141 8.45 23.08 21.16
CA LEU A 141 9.56 23.42 20.27
C LEU A 141 10.80 23.67 21.12
N LEU A 142 11.76 22.75 21.04
CA LEU A 142 13.07 22.89 21.64
C LEU A 142 13.96 23.74 20.76
N LEU A 143 14.28 24.92 21.26
CA LEU A 143 15.13 25.87 20.55
C LEU A 143 16.61 25.48 20.69
N PRO A 144 17.47 25.88 19.74
CA PRO A 144 18.91 25.67 19.84
C PRO A 144 19.45 26.24 21.16
N THR A 145 20.25 25.43 21.86
CA THR A 145 20.75 25.73 23.19
C THR A 145 22.23 25.41 23.32
N SER A 146 22.94 26.16 24.16
CA SER A 146 24.31 25.86 24.59
C SER A 146 24.36 24.88 25.77
N ALA A 147 23.21 24.39 26.22
CA ALA A 147 23.11 23.52 27.38
C ALA A 147 23.57 22.09 27.09
N THR A 148 24.24 21.48 28.06
CA THR A 148 24.56 20.03 28.05
C THR A 148 23.65 19.28 29.02
N GLY A 149 23.36 18.01 28.72
CA GLY A 149 22.44 17.19 29.52
C GLY A 149 20.97 17.44 29.22
N GLY A 150 20.10 17.04 30.14
CA GLY A 150 18.65 17.13 30.03
C GLY A 150 18.03 16.40 28.83
N THR A 151 18.11 15.08 28.81
CA THR A 151 17.34 14.30 27.83
C THR A 151 15.86 14.56 28.06
N LEU A 152 15.11 14.88 26.99
CA LEU A 152 13.66 14.91 27.07
C LEU A 152 13.15 13.47 27.18
N THR A 153 12.48 13.17 28.26
CA THR A 153 11.79 11.92 28.47
C THR A 153 10.29 12.17 28.41
N LEU A 154 9.65 11.63 27.37
CA LEU A 154 8.21 11.55 27.28
C LEU A 154 7.75 10.17 27.74
N THR A 155 6.65 10.14 28.49
CA THR A 155 6.06 8.90 28.97
C THR A 155 4.61 8.78 28.48
N PRO A 156 4.37 8.43 27.20
CA PRO A 156 3.05 8.04 26.73
C PRO A 156 2.74 6.61 27.18
N THR A 157 1.81 6.47 28.14
CA THR A 157 0.97 5.29 28.49
C THR A 157 1.57 3.87 28.58
N SER A 158 2.84 3.62 28.25
CA SER A 158 3.60 2.37 28.50
C SER A 158 5.03 2.38 27.91
N THR A 159 5.37 3.29 26.98
CA THR A 159 6.71 3.35 26.35
C THR A 159 7.43 4.65 26.69
N LEU A 160 8.64 4.52 27.26
CA LEU A 160 9.46 5.67 27.65
C LEU A 160 10.31 6.13 26.46
N LEU A 161 9.97 7.29 25.89
CA LEU A 161 10.68 7.87 24.76
C LEU A 161 11.73 8.85 25.29
N ARG A 162 13.01 8.48 25.18
CA ARG A 162 14.15 9.34 25.51
C ARG A 162 14.67 10.02 24.27
N TRP A 163 14.76 11.34 24.30
CA TRP A 163 15.28 12.14 23.22
C TRP A 163 16.40 13.06 23.69
N ARG A 164 17.59 12.87 23.10
CA ARG A 164 18.75 13.74 23.34
C ARG A 164 18.79 14.82 22.27
N GLN A 165 18.81 16.07 22.71
CA GLN A 165 18.89 17.22 21.81
C GLN A 165 20.24 17.28 21.09
N GLY A 166 20.21 17.30 19.75
CA GLY A 166 21.37 17.69 18.92
C GLY A 166 21.57 19.21 18.92
N GLN A 167 22.67 19.71 18.32
CA GLN A 167 22.93 21.16 18.23
C GLN A 167 21.89 21.92 17.38
N ASP A 168 21.15 21.19 16.55
CA ASP A 168 20.07 21.70 15.71
C ASP A 168 18.72 21.48 16.42
N GLY A 169 17.90 22.53 16.53
CA GLY A 169 16.65 22.52 17.31
C GLY A 169 15.66 21.40 16.93
N ALA A 170 14.68 21.14 17.79
CA ALA A 170 13.69 20.09 17.56
C ALA A 170 12.26 20.52 17.84
N ILE A 171 11.34 19.89 17.13
CA ILE A 171 9.91 20.02 17.28
C ILE A 171 9.37 18.71 17.84
N LEU A 172 8.61 18.80 18.92
CA LEU A 172 7.94 17.68 19.53
C LEU A 172 6.43 17.94 19.54
N GLY A 173 5.65 17.03 18.95
CA GLY A 173 4.20 16.98 19.16
C GLY A 173 3.85 15.97 20.26
N THR A 174 3.10 16.39 21.27
CA THR A 174 2.64 15.53 22.38
C THR A 174 1.13 15.70 22.61
N PHE A 175 0.42 14.61 22.89
CA PHE A 175 -1.03 14.64 23.13
C PHE A 175 -1.34 14.86 24.61
N HIS A 176 -2.62 15.11 24.92
CA HIS A 176 -3.10 15.31 26.29
C HIS A 176 -2.89 14.08 27.21
N ASP A 177 -2.75 12.87 26.64
CA ASP A 177 -2.50 11.63 27.39
C ASP A 177 -1.02 11.32 27.62
N ALA A 178 -0.10 12.19 27.18
CA ALA A 178 1.29 12.10 27.61
C ALA A 178 1.37 12.63 29.04
N GLU A 179 1.31 11.73 30.02
CA GLU A 179 1.15 12.08 31.43
C GLU A 179 2.24 13.05 31.91
N HIS A 180 3.48 12.89 31.44
CA HIS A 180 4.60 13.74 31.87
C HIS A 180 5.64 13.92 30.75
N ALA A 181 5.91 15.19 30.41
CA ALA A 181 7.10 15.58 29.66
C ALA A 181 8.17 16.06 30.65
N THR A 182 9.16 15.20 30.88
CA THR A 182 10.23 15.41 31.86
C THR A 182 11.54 15.63 31.14
N PHE A 183 12.46 16.41 31.70
CA PHE A 183 13.82 16.50 31.21
C PHE A 183 14.77 16.02 32.30
N ASP A 184 15.83 15.31 31.94
CA ASP A 184 16.91 15.07 32.90
C ASP A 184 17.50 16.42 33.36
N SER A 185 18.31 16.38 34.42
CA SER A 185 19.06 17.56 34.87
C SER A 185 19.89 18.18 33.74
N VAL A 186 19.76 19.51 33.59
CA VAL A 186 20.66 20.30 32.74
C VAL A 186 21.99 20.45 33.48
N GLN A 187 23.08 20.04 32.85
CA GLN A 187 24.42 20.05 33.46
C GLN A 187 25.10 21.41 33.34
N THR A 188 24.99 22.05 32.18
CA THR A 188 25.55 23.41 31.93
C THR A 188 24.58 24.22 31.08
N GLY A 189 24.67 25.56 31.13
CA GLY A 189 23.93 26.46 30.23
C GLY A 189 22.43 26.63 30.53
N TYR A 190 21.67 27.02 29.50
CA TYR A 190 20.23 27.29 29.57
C TYR A 190 19.48 26.58 28.43
N ARG A 191 18.54 25.69 28.75
CA ARG A 191 17.60 25.14 27.78
C ARG A 191 16.37 26.04 27.65
N ILE A 192 15.79 26.07 26.45
CA ILE A 192 14.60 26.84 26.12
C ILE A 192 13.63 25.98 25.33
N ALA A 193 12.35 26.04 25.70
CA ALA A 193 11.26 25.49 24.92
C ALA A 193 10.15 26.52 24.71
N LEU A 194 9.55 26.53 23.52
CA LEU A 194 8.27 27.19 23.27
C LEU A 194 7.18 26.12 23.31
N VAL A 195 6.12 26.36 24.05
CA VAL A 195 5.00 25.42 24.17
C VAL A 195 3.77 26.04 23.54
N TYR A 196 3.25 25.42 22.49
CA TYR A 196 2.00 25.76 21.83
C TYR A 196 0.92 24.76 22.22
N ALA A 197 -0.29 25.22 22.49
CA ALA A 197 -1.45 24.38 22.67
C ALA A 197 -2.16 24.18 21.32
N ILE A 198 -2.57 22.95 21.02
CA ILE A 198 -3.35 22.60 19.82
C ILE A 198 -4.83 22.70 20.17
N VAL A 199 -5.52 23.70 19.63
CA VAL A 199 -6.90 24.05 19.97
C VAL A 199 -7.81 23.80 18.77
N TYR A 200 -8.92 23.09 18.96
CA TYR A 200 -9.97 23.03 17.95
C TYR A 200 -10.61 24.41 17.75
N THR A 201 -10.77 24.85 16.50
CA THR A 201 -11.36 26.17 16.21
C THR A 201 -12.85 26.25 16.54
N GLU A 202 -13.52 25.11 16.67
CA GLU A 202 -14.93 25.02 17.00
C GLU A 202 -15.08 24.74 18.50
N HIS A 203 -15.67 25.69 19.23
CA HIS A 203 -16.02 25.48 20.63
C HIS A 203 -17.08 24.38 20.75
N VAL A 204 -16.71 23.21 21.28
CA VAL A 204 -17.72 22.31 21.87
C VAL A 204 -18.04 22.87 23.26
N SER A 205 -19.15 23.60 23.32
CA SER A 205 -19.77 24.08 24.55
C SER A 205 -20.13 22.90 25.45
N ARG A 206 -19.93 23.06 26.77
CA ARG A 206 -20.50 22.18 27.80
C ARG A 206 -22.02 22.19 27.66
N LEU A 207 -22.58 21.15 27.07
CA LEU A 207 -24.01 20.95 26.94
C LEU A 207 -24.40 19.53 27.41
N ASN A 208 -25.67 19.42 27.77
CA ASN A 208 -26.28 18.34 28.51
C ASN A 208 -26.15 17.01 27.74
N LEU A 209 -25.61 15.96 28.39
CA LEU A 209 -25.38 14.63 27.79
C LEU A 209 -26.65 14.07 27.09
N LEU A 210 -27.83 14.37 27.65
CA LEU A 210 -29.12 13.95 27.12
C LEU A 210 -29.48 14.57 25.76
N GLU A 211 -28.96 15.76 25.44
CA GLU A 211 -29.21 16.45 24.17
C GLU A 211 -28.22 16.01 23.07
N GLN A 212 -27.06 15.47 23.46
CA GLN A 212 -26.01 15.06 22.52
C GLN A 212 -26.10 13.59 22.12
N LEU A 213 -26.76 12.72 22.88
CA LEU A 213 -26.87 11.29 22.56
C LEU A 213 -27.36 11.00 21.11
N PRO A 214 -28.37 11.70 20.55
CA PRO A 214 -28.79 11.50 19.16
C PRO A 214 -27.77 12.01 18.11
N VAL A 215 -27.04 13.07 18.44
CA VAL A 215 -26.01 13.68 17.58
C VAL A 215 -24.73 12.82 17.61
N TRP A 216 -24.37 12.30 18.78
CA TRP A 216 -23.27 11.34 18.93
C TRP A 216 -23.60 10.01 18.26
N ALA A 217 -24.82 9.48 18.40
CA ALA A 217 -25.23 8.27 17.70
C ALA A 217 -25.13 8.39 16.17
N SER A 218 -25.34 9.58 15.61
CA SER A 218 -25.16 9.84 14.18
C SER A 218 -23.72 10.17 13.77
N GLN A 219 -22.88 10.66 14.68
CA GLN A 219 -21.47 11.02 14.44
C GLN A 219 -20.48 9.88 14.75
N LEU A 220 -20.84 8.89 15.58
CA LEU A 220 -19.98 7.80 16.07
C LEU A 220 -19.75 6.64 15.07
N GLN A 221 -19.89 6.89 13.76
CA GLN A 221 -19.47 5.92 12.73
C GLN A 221 -17.95 5.73 12.66
N ALA A 222 -17.14 6.43 13.47
CA ALA A 222 -15.69 6.30 13.46
C ALA A 222 -15.11 6.10 14.88
N THR A 223 -14.34 5.02 15.00
CA THR A 223 -13.41 4.62 16.08
C THR A 223 -13.98 4.03 17.37
N ALA A 224 -13.39 2.89 17.73
CA ALA A 224 -13.83 2.02 18.81
C ALA A 224 -13.54 2.57 20.20
N THR A 225 -14.57 2.82 20.99
CA THR A 225 -14.39 3.23 22.38
C THR A 225 -15.47 2.60 23.27
N THR A 226 -14.99 1.76 24.19
CA THR A 226 -15.72 1.41 25.42
C THR A 226 -15.62 2.61 26.34
N TYR A 227 -16.76 3.17 26.72
CA TYR A 227 -16.82 4.29 27.65
C TYR A 227 -17.14 3.77 29.04
N ALA A 228 -16.53 4.38 30.04
CA ALA A 228 -16.94 4.23 31.42
C ALA A 228 -17.37 5.58 31.97
N TRP A 229 -18.40 5.60 32.80
CA TRP A 229 -18.91 6.77 33.48
C TRP A 229 -18.89 6.50 34.97
N HIS A 230 -17.99 7.17 35.67
CA HIS A 230 -17.87 7.10 37.11
C HIS A 230 -19.08 7.75 37.77
N TRP A 231 -19.69 7.03 38.71
CA TRP A 231 -20.78 7.56 39.48
C TRP A 231 -20.23 8.42 40.62
N ARG A 232 -20.83 9.61 40.82
CA ARG A 232 -20.51 10.43 42.00
C ARG A 232 -20.91 9.76 43.31
N ARG A 233 -21.88 8.84 43.26
CA ARG A 233 -22.31 8.01 44.38
C ARG A 233 -21.63 6.65 44.30
N THR A 234 -21.13 6.18 45.43
CA THR A 234 -20.58 4.84 45.55
C THR A 234 -21.72 3.86 45.75
N TYR A 235 -21.78 2.83 44.91
CA TYR A 235 -22.76 1.75 45.03
C TYR A 235 -22.04 0.48 45.47
N THR A 236 -22.53 -0.17 46.53
CA THR A 236 -21.94 -1.43 47.01
C THR A 236 -22.40 -2.61 46.16
N ASP A 237 -23.67 -2.64 45.77
CA ASP A 237 -24.25 -3.75 45.02
C ASP A 237 -24.35 -3.42 43.53
N LEU A 238 -23.98 -4.38 42.68
CA LEU A 238 -24.04 -4.24 41.22
C LEU A 238 -25.44 -4.62 40.71
N GLU A 239 -26.45 -3.89 41.16
CA GLU A 239 -27.83 -4.07 40.71
C GLU A 239 -28.38 -2.74 40.20
N PHE A 240 -28.97 -2.73 39.01
CA PHE A 240 -29.53 -1.51 38.42
C PHE A 240 -30.71 -0.95 39.23
N SER A 241 -31.43 -1.81 39.96
CA SER A 241 -32.51 -1.44 40.88
C SER A 241 -32.05 -0.55 42.05
N VAL A 242 -30.76 -0.59 42.40
CA VAL A 242 -30.16 0.15 43.53
C VAL A 242 -29.67 1.54 43.08
N LEU A 243 -29.65 1.83 41.77
CA LEU A 243 -29.24 3.13 41.26
C LEU A 243 -30.21 4.23 41.69
N ALA A 244 -29.68 5.37 42.10
CA ALA A 244 -30.49 6.53 42.43
C ALA A 244 -31.28 7.02 41.19
N PRO A 245 -32.48 7.63 41.37
CA PRO A 245 -33.29 8.12 40.27
C PRO A 245 -32.58 8.97 39.18
N PRO A 246 -31.62 9.87 39.49
CA PRO A 246 -30.87 10.57 38.44
C PRO A 246 -29.95 9.66 37.62
N ASP A 247 -29.30 8.68 38.25
CA ASP A 247 -28.36 7.77 37.58
C ASP A 247 -29.13 6.75 36.74
N MET A 248 -30.27 6.27 37.26
CA MET A 248 -31.17 5.38 36.51
C MET A 248 -31.74 6.04 35.25
N ARG A 249 -31.97 7.36 35.25
CA ARG A 249 -32.38 8.10 34.05
C ARG A 249 -31.31 8.08 32.95
N VAL A 250 -30.03 8.13 33.32
CA VAL A 250 -28.92 8.01 32.35
C VAL A 250 -28.88 6.61 31.75
N VAL A 251 -29.02 5.58 32.58
CA VAL A 251 -29.11 4.18 32.12
C VAL A 251 -30.32 4.00 31.19
N ALA A 252 -31.50 4.47 31.59
CA ALA A 252 -32.71 4.37 30.77
C ALA A 252 -32.59 5.12 29.43
N ALA A 253 -31.90 6.27 29.40
CA ALA A 253 -31.66 7.00 28.16
C ALA A 253 -30.68 6.26 27.23
N LEU A 254 -29.60 5.70 27.77
CA LEU A 254 -28.62 4.90 26.99
C LEU A 254 -29.26 3.63 26.44
N VAL A 255 -30.00 2.90 27.27
CA VAL A 255 -30.72 1.69 26.87
C VAL A 255 -31.82 2.02 25.87
N GLY A 256 -32.62 3.05 26.15
CA GLY A 256 -33.71 3.52 25.28
C GLY A 256 -33.24 4.07 23.93
N SER A 257 -31.99 4.51 23.81
CA SER A 257 -31.40 4.89 22.52
C SER A 257 -31.22 3.71 21.56
N ASN A 258 -31.19 2.48 22.08
CA ASN A 258 -30.95 1.25 21.33
C ASN A 258 -29.59 1.20 20.58
N CYS A 259 -28.71 2.19 20.76
CA CYS A 259 -27.41 2.30 20.10
C CYS A 259 -26.25 1.72 20.94
N PHE A 260 -26.46 1.59 22.25
CA PHE A 260 -25.44 1.20 23.21
C PHE A 260 -25.83 -0.06 23.98
N ASP A 261 -24.79 -0.80 24.38
CA ASP A 261 -24.91 -1.75 25.48
C ASP A 261 -24.51 -1.08 26.76
N VAL A 262 -25.14 -1.53 27.85
CA VAL A 262 -24.90 -0.95 29.16
C VAL A 262 -24.60 -2.07 30.15
N ALA A 263 -23.52 -1.90 30.90
CA ALA A 263 -23.12 -2.74 32.00
C ALA A 263 -22.84 -1.87 33.23
N PHE A 264 -23.32 -2.32 34.39
CA PHE A 264 -22.93 -1.74 35.65
C PHE A 264 -21.71 -2.49 36.17
N ALA A 265 -20.57 -1.82 36.24
CA ALA A 265 -19.29 -2.45 36.52
C ALA A 265 -18.70 -1.96 37.84
N ARG A 266 -18.04 -2.88 38.54
CA ARG A 266 -17.09 -2.63 39.59
C ARG A 266 -15.71 -2.65 38.96
N ILE A 267 -14.98 -1.56 39.14
CA ILE A 267 -13.66 -1.34 38.56
C ILE A 267 -12.64 -1.18 39.69
N LEU A 268 -11.44 -1.69 39.44
CA LEU A 268 -10.28 -1.62 40.30
C LEU A 268 -9.26 -0.71 39.64
N TRP A 269 -8.70 0.21 40.39
CA TRP A 269 -7.53 0.94 39.93
C TRP A 269 -6.31 0.01 40.04
N SER A 270 -5.66 -0.28 38.91
CA SER A 270 -4.35 -0.93 38.89
C SER A 270 -3.28 0.14 38.84
N GLN A 271 -2.54 0.37 39.94
CA GLN A 271 -1.39 1.27 39.90
C GLN A 271 -0.31 0.78 38.95
N ARG A 272 -0.18 -0.56 38.78
CA ARG A 272 0.82 -1.15 37.88
C ARG A 272 0.61 -0.69 36.43
N ASP A 273 -0.64 -0.60 36.01
CA ASP A 273 -1.00 -0.34 34.63
C ASP A 273 -1.58 1.09 34.42
N ALA A 274 -1.77 1.85 35.52
CA ALA A 274 -2.39 3.17 35.56
C ALA A 274 -3.76 3.24 34.87
N LEU A 275 -4.55 2.18 35.01
CA LEU A 275 -5.83 2.04 34.35
C LEU A 275 -6.86 1.36 35.24
N TRP A 276 -8.12 1.72 34.98
CA TRP A 276 -9.25 1.09 35.62
C TRP A 276 -9.51 -0.26 34.97
N ILE A 277 -9.39 -1.33 35.74
CA ILE A 277 -9.67 -2.69 35.30
C ILE A 277 -11.06 -3.07 35.80
N VAL A 278 -11.92 -3.56 34.93
CA VAL A 278 -13.21 -4.10 35.35
C VAL A 278 -12.97 -5.38 36.17
N VAL A 279 -13.39 -5.40 37.43
CA VAL A 279 -13.31 -6.59 38.30
C VAL A 279 -14.52 -7.47 38.09
N LYS A 280 -15.69 -6.83 38.04
CA LYS A 280 -16.98 -7.50 37.94
C LYS A 280 -17.94 -6.58 37.21
N ALA A 281 -18.76 -7.12 36.33
CA ALA A 281 -19.81 -6.33 35.67
C ALA A 281 -21.12 -7.11 35.62
N VAL A 282 -22.22 -6.38 35.78
CA VAL A 282 -23.58 -6.88 35.61
C VAL A 282 -24.18 -6.14 34.42
N LEU A 283 -24.55 -6.88 33.39
CA LEU A 283 -25.18 -6.31 32.20
C LEU A 283 -26.60 -5.84 32.53
N HIS A 284 -27.02 -4.75 31.91
CA HIS A 284 -28.43 -4.35 31.96
C HIS A 284 -29.29 -5.50 31.41
N PRO A 285 -30.47 -5.81 31.99
CA PRO A 285 -31.30 -6.94 31.53
C PRO A 285 -31.68 -6.87 30.05
N GLU A 286 -31.82 -5.66 29.50
CA GLU A 286 -32.10 -5.43 28.09
C GLU A 286 -30.85 -5.54 27.18
N SER A 287 -29.65 -5.57 27.76
CA SER A 287 -28.41 -5.85 27.03
C SER A 287 -28.37 -7.35 26.71
N GLN A 288 -28.67 -7.72 25.46
CA GLN A 288 -28.76 -9.13 25.00
C GLN A 288 -27.42 -9.92 24.94
N LEU A 289 -26.40 -9.55 25.73
CA LEU A 289 -25.09 -10.25 25.74
C LEU A 289 -25.02 -11.28 26.87
N LEU A 290 -24.41 -12.44 26.59
CA LEU A 290 -23.92 -13.40 27.59
C LEU A 290 -22.54 -12.97 28.17
N ALA A 291 -22.30 -11.67 28.36
CA ALA A 291 -20.94 -11.10 28.47
C ALA A 291 -20.43 -10.70 29.85
N SER A 292 -21.08 -11.09 30.95
CA SER A 292 -20.50 -10.84 32.29
C SER A 292 -19.10 -11.45 32.45
N VAL A 293 -18.78 -12.50 31.68
CA VAL A 293 -17.48 -13.20 31.67
C VAL A 293 -16.39 -12.46 30.90
N TYR A 294 -16.73 -11.59 29.94
CA TYR A 294 -15.73 -10.98 29.03
C TYR A 294 -15.27 -9.57 29.44
N LEU A 295 -16.02 -8.88 30.30
CA LEU A 295 -15.62 -7.55 30.78
C LEU A 295 -14.61 -7.64 31.92
N ALA A 296 -14.69 -8.65 32.77
CA ALA A 296 -13.75 -8.82 33.87
C ALA A 296 -12.30 -8.95 33.34
N GLY A 297 -11.40 -8.12 33.84
CA GLY A 297 -10.00 -8.01 33.39
C GLY A 297 -9.78 -6.99 32.27
N GLN A 298 -10.81 -6.38 31.68
CA GLN A 298 -10.61 -5.34 30.66
C GLN A 298 -10.21 -4.00 31.27
N ALA A 299 -9.20 -3.38 30.66
CA ALA A 299 -8.80 -2.01 30.91
C ALA A 299 -9.82 -1.03 30.29
N LEU A 300 -10.19 0.00 31.05
CA LEU A 300 -11.06 1.09 30.60
C LEU A 300 -10.19 2.32 30.29
N PRO A 301 -10.00 2.67 29.01
CA PRO A 301 -9.07 3.72 28.61
C PRO A 301 -9.55 5.12 29.00
N ALA A 302 -10.86 5.30 29.23
CA ALA A 302 -11.42 6.56 29.71
C ALA A 302 -12.62 6.32 30.64
N VAL A 303 -12.51 6.81 31.88
CA VAL A 303 -13.62 6.88 32.82
C VAL A 303 -14.08 8.33 32.94
N LEU A 304 -15.15 8.66 32.21
CA LEU A 304 -15.86 9.92 32.28
C LEU A 304 -16.31 10.20 33.73
N ASN A 305 -16.26 11.46 34.17
CA ASN A 305 -16.65 11.87 35.53
C ASN A 305 -15.80 11.34 36.70
N ALA A 306 -14.69 10.62 36.47
CA ALA A 306 -13.79 10.24 37.56
C ALA A 306 -13.13 11.47 38.19
N THR A 307 -12.93 11.45 39.50
CA THR A 307 -12.14 12.47 40.19
C THR A 307 -10.70 12.46 39.67
N PRO A 308 -10.07 13.63 39.44
CA PRO A 308 -8.76 13.73 38.81
C PRO A 308 -7.61 13.17 39.65
N THR A 309 -7.84 12.90 40.93
CA THR A 309 -6.86 12.22 41.79
C THR A 309 -6.96 10.70 41.61
N PRO A 310 -5.88 10.03 41.16
CA PRO A 310 -5.84 8.58 41.10
C PRO A 310 -6.04 8.03 42.52
N PRO A 311 -6.97 7.09 42.71
CA PRO A 311 -7.19 6.52 44.03
C PRO A 311 -6.04 5.56 44.41
N ASP A 312 -6.01 5.14 45.67
CA ASP A 312 -5.00 4.20 46.16
C ASP A 312 -4.99 2.89 45.34
N ASP A 313 -3.85 2.17 45.33
CA ASP A 313 -3.77 0.89 44.61
C ASP A 313 -4.83 -0.06 45.11
N GLY A 314 -5.50 -0.73 44.16
CA GLY A 314 -6.58 -1.63 44.48
C GLY A 314 -7.85 -0.93 44.98
N ALA A 315 -7.96 0.39 44.85
CA ALA A 315 -9.22 1.07 45.11
C ALA A 315 -10.32 0.55 44.17
N ILE A 316 -11.40 0.10 44.78
CA ILE A 316 -12.56 -0.43 44.08
C ILE A 316 -13.64 0.64 44.05
N THR A 317 -14.15 0.92 42.86
CA THR A 317 -15.32 1.79 42.69
C THR A 317 -16.30 1.21 41.67
N THR A 318 -17.44 1.87 41.51
CA THR A 318 -18.49 1.46 40.57
C THR A 318 -18.69 2.49 39.48
N CYS A 319 -18.86 2.04 38.25
CA CYS A 319 -19.09 2.88 37.09
C CYS A 319 -20.13 2.25 36.16
N LEU A 320 -20.72 3.06 35.30
CA LEU A 320 -21.48 2.58 34.16
C LEU A 320 -20.53 2.39 32.98
N VAL A 321 -20.44 1.19 32.44
CA VAL A 321 -19.68 0.92 31.22
C VAL A 321 -20.67 0.79 30.06
N PHE A 322 -20.41 1.47 28.96
CA PHE A 322 -21.23 1.37 27.76
C PHE A 322 -20.38 1.47 26.50
N TRP A 323 -20.79 0.77 25.45
CA TRP A 323 -20.09 0.76 24.17
C TRP A 323 -21.12 0.67 23.04
N SER A 324 -20.73 1.15 21.85
CA SER A 324 -21.62 1.04 20.69
C SER A 324 -21.92 -0.42 20.40
N ARG A 325 -23.17 -0.74 20.06
CA ARG A 325 -23.55 -2.11 19.71
C ARG A 325 -22.78 -2.65 18.50
N LEU A 326 -22.17 -1.79 17.68
CA LEU A 326 -21.29 -2.18 16.56
C LEU A 326 -20.06 -2.98 17.03
N HIS A 327 -19.54 -2.75 18.25
CA HIS A 327 -18.38 -3.48 18.79
C HIS A 327 -18.65 -4.95 19.12
N ARG A 328 -19.92 -5.33 19.35
CA ARG A 328 -20.30 -6.74 19.55
C ARG A 328 -19.89 -7.64 18.41
N HIS A 329 -19.72 -7.07 17.22
CA HIS A 329 -19.43 -7.81 15.99
C HIS A 329 -17.94 -7.93 15.70
N ARG A 330 -17.10 -7.00 16.18
CA ARG A 330 -15.64 -7.07 15.99
C ARG A 330 -14.99 -8.12 16.89
N LEU A 331 -15.50 -8.30 18.11
CA LEU A 331 -15.02 -9.28 19.10
C LEU A 331 -15.13 -10.76 18.66
N PRO A 332 -16.24 -11.22 18.06
CA PRO A 332 -16.33 -12.59 17.56
C PRO A 332 -15.55 -12.79 16.25
N GLY A 333 -15.10 -11.71 15.61
CA GLY A 333 -14.38 -11.75 14.34
C GLY A 333 -15.30 -11.70 13.11
N PHE A 334 -14.69 -11.40 11.96
CA PHE A 334 -15.35 -11.25 10.67
C PHE A 334 -16.20 -12.47 10.29
N ARG A 335 -15.65 -13.69 10.34
CA ARG A 335 -16.37 -14.92 9.92
C ARG A 335 -17.61 -15.19 10.76
N ARG A 336 -17.51 -15.04 12.09
CA ARG A 336 -18.64 -15.29 12.99
C ARG A 336 -19.73 -14.26 12.78
N THR A 337 -19.35 -13.00 12.61
CA THR A 337 -20.29 -11.92 12.31
C THR A 337 -20.94 -12.12 10.94
N LEU A 338 -20.20 -12.57 9.93
CA LEU A 338 -20.74 -12.88 8.61
C LEU A 338 -21.77 -14.03 8.68
N THR A 339 -21.47 -15.09 9.44
CA THR A 339 -22.42 -16.19 9.69
C THR A 339 -23.70 -15.68 10.37
N GLN A 340 -23.57 -14.70 11.27
CA GLN A 340 -24.69 -14.08 11.95
C GLN A 340 -25.52 -13.21 10.99
N LEU A 341 -24.86 -12.47 10.09
CA LEU A 341 -25.50 -11.73 9.00
C LEU A 341 -26.32 -12.66 8.09
N GLU A 342 -25.76 -13.78 7.66
CA GLU A 342 -26.48 -14.76 6.82
C GLU A 342 -27.78 -15.22 7.48
N ARG A 343 -27.74 -15.57 8.78
CA ARG A 343 -28.95 -15.95 9.53
C ARG A 343 -29.97 -14.82 9.60
N VAL A 344 -29.53 -13.59 9.87
CA VAL A 344 -30.41 -12.41 9.91
C VAL A 344 -31.07 -12.15 8.56
N LEU A 345 -30.33 -12.34 7.46
CA LEU A 345 -30.83 -12.20 6.09
C LEU A 345 -31.84 -13.28 5.73
N GLN A 346 -31.62 -14.54 6.15
CA GLN A 346 -32.58 -15.64 5.98
C GLN A 346 -33.92 -15.36 6.66
N HIS A 347 -33.90 -14.67 7.80
CA HIS A 347 -35.10 -14.32 8.57
C HIS A 347 -35.72 -12.97 8.20
N GLY A 348 -35.18 -12.25 7.20
CA GLY A 348 -35.78 -11.01 6.68
C GLY A 348 -35.65 -9.78 7.60
N LEU A 349 -34.75 -9.78 8.57
CA LEU A 349 -34.59 -8.70 9.56
C LEU A 349 -33.72 -7.54 9.02
N GLY A 350 -34.31 -6.71 8.15
CA GLY A 350 -33.59 -5.70 7.35
C GLY A 350 -32.73 -4.69 8.14
N ALA A 351 -33.25 -4.10 9.22
CA ALA A 351 -32.49 -3.09 10.00
C ALA A 351 -31.25 -3.69 10.71
N CYS A 352 -31.38 -4.92 11.23
CA CYS A 352 -30.26 -5.63 11.84
C CYS A 352 -29.19 -6.01 10.81
N ALA A 353 -29.60 -6.37 9.59
CA ALA A 353 -28.69 -6.68 8.49
C ALA A 353 -27.84 -5.47 8.11
N THR A 354 -28.43 -4.27 8.02
CA THR A 354 -27.68 -3.04 7.74
C THR A 354 -26.58 -2.79 8.77
N HIS A 355 -26.90 -2.87 10.07
CA HIS A 355 -25.90 -2.68 11.13
C HIS A 355 -24.77 -3.72 11.11
N LEU A 356 -25.11 -4.99 10.84
CA LEU A 356 -24.13 -6.06 10.70
C LEU A 356 -23.22 -5.84 9.50
N VAL A 357 -23.78 -5.41 8.36
CA VAL A 357 -23.01 -5.08 7.16
C VAL A 357 -22.09 -3.90 7.40
N THR A 358 -22.58 -2.80 7.99
CA THR A 358 -21.72 -1.65 8.34
C THR A 358 -20.59 -2.09 9.28
N SER A 359 -20.88 -2.95 10.27
CA SER A 359 -19.85 -3.48 11.17
C SER A 359 -18.80 -4.34 10.45
N LEU A 360 -19.22 -5.17 9.49
CA LEU A 360 -18.32 -6.00 8.69
C LEU A 360 -17.50 -5.14 7.72
N ILE A 361 -18.11 -4.12 7.14
CA ILE A 361 -17.46 -3.11 6.30
C ILE A 361 -16.38 -2.38 7.12
N ASP A 362 -16.70 -1.94 8.34
CA ASP A 362 -15.71 -1.33 9.23
C ASP A 362 -14.53 -2.28 9.51
N MET A 363 -14.79 -3.58 9.69
CA MET A 363 -13.72 -4.57 9.89
C MET A 363 -12.80 -4.68 8.66
N LEU A 364 -13.33 -4.53 7.44
CA LEU A 364 -12.52 -4.50 6.23
C LEU A 364 -11.51 -3.33 6.22
N PHE A 365 -11.84 -2.23 6.92
CA PHE A 365 -11.06 -0.99 6.94
C PHE A 365 -10.18 -0.82 8.16
N ASP A 366 -10.47 -1.54 9.23
CA ASP A 366 -9.76 -1.41 10.49
C ASP A 366 -8.56 -2.35 10.53
N ALA A 367 -7.37 -1.84 10.18
CA ALA A 367 -6.12 -2.59 10.27
C ALA A 367 -5.85 -3.11 11.70
N SER A 368 -6.45 -2.49 12.73
CA SER A 368 -6.33 -2.94 14.13
C SER A 368 -7.18 -4.18 14.45
N ALA A 369 -8.16 -4.52 13.61
CA ALA A 369 -8.95 -5.74 13.77
C ALA A 369 -8.12 -7.01 13.48
N LEU A 370 -7.11 -6.92 12.63
CA LEU A 370 -6.28 -8.06 12.21
C LEU A 370 -5.40 -8.62 13.35
N PRO A 371 -4.62 -7.79 14.10
CA PRO A 371 -3.87 -8.26 15.26
C PRO A 371 -4.76 -8.87 16.36
N ALA A 372 -5.94 -8.29 16.59
CA ALA A 372 -6.88 -8.76 17.62
C ALA A 372 -7.31 -10.22 17.42
N HIS A 373 -7.34 -10.68 16.17
CA HIS A 373 -7.68 -12.06 15.78
C HIS A 373 -6.46 -12.90 15.40
N ARG A 374 -5.24 -12.48 15.79
CA ARG A 374 -3.97 -13.15 15.43
C ARG A 374 -3.85 -13.45 13.92
N TYR A 375 -4.45 -12.61 13.08
CA TYR A 375 -4.51 -12.79 11.62
C TYR A 375 -5.19 -14.11 11.16
N LEU A 376 -5.95 -14.78 12.04
CA LEU A 376 -6.70 -16.00 11.71
C LEU A 376 -8.07 -15.71 11.07
N ASP A 377 -8.57 -14.48 11.26
CA ASP A 377 -9.88 -14.04 10.77
C ASP A 377 -9.76 -12.75 9.94
N VAL A 378 -8.99 -12.82 8.85
CA VAL A 378 -8.78 -11.70 7.93
C VAL A 378 -10.11 -11.34 7.26
N PRO A 379 -10.59 -10.09 7.38
CA PRO A 379 -11.79 -9.62 6.70
C PRO A 379 -11.72 -9.80 5.17
N ASP A 380 -12.81 -10.30 4.56
CA ASP A 380 -12.87 -10.63 3.13
C ASP A 380 -14.09 -9.99 2.46
N ALA A 381 -13.85 -8.93 1.68
CA ALA A 381 -14.90 -8.17 0.99
C ALA A 381 -15.64 -9.01 -0.05
N VAL A 382 -14.96 -9.97 -0.69
CA VAL A 382 -15.59 -10.87 -1.67
C VAL A 382 -16.56 -11.82 -0.94
N GLN A 383 -16.18 -12.31 0.24
CA GLN A 383 -17.05 -13.18 1.02
C GLN A 383 -18.31 -12.43 1.49
N LEU A 384 -18.16 -11.20 2.01
CA LEU A 384 -19.30 -10.34 2.35
C LEU A 384 -20.15 -10.04 1.12
N GLY A 385 -19.52 -9.67 0.01
CA GLY A 385 -20.18 -9.40 -1.26
C GLY A 385 -21.04 -10.58 -1.73
N ARG A 386 -20.50 -11.81 -1.71
CA ARG A 386 -21.22 -13.04 -2.09
C ARG A 386 -22.49 -13.23 -1.26
N VAL A 387 -22.41 -13.02 0.06
CA VAL A 387 -23.58 -13.09 0.94
C VAL A 387 -24.63 -12.05 0.53
N LEU A 388 -24.22 -10.79 0.31
CA LEU A 388 -25.15 -9.73 -0.08
C LEU A 388 -25.81 -9.96 -1.44
N THR A 389 -25.06 -10.49 -2.41
CA THR A 389 -25.56 -10.85 -3.75
C THR A 389 -26.52 -12.02 -3.67
N GLN A 390 -26.19 -13.09 -2.92
CA GLN A 390 -27.05 -14.26 -2.73
C GLN A 390 -28.44 -13.90 -2.18
N TYR A 391 -28.52 -12.97 -1.23
CA TYR A 391 -29.79 -12.48 -0.67
C TYR A 391 -30.35 -11.24 -1.40
N ARG A 392 -29.79 -10.86 -2.55
CA ARG A 392 -30.20 -9.71 -3.40
C ARG A 392 -30.36 -8.40 -2.65
N ARG A 393 -29.45 -8.09 -1.72
CA ARG A 393 -29.48 -6.85 -0.93
C ARG A 393 -28.75 -5.71 -1.65
N VAL A 394 -29.36 -5.20 -2.72
CA VAL A 394 -28.75 -4.20 -3.63
C VAL A 394 -28.19 -2.97 -2.92
N VAL A 395 -28.97 -2.36 -2.01
CA VAL A 395 -28.53 -1.15 -1.28
C VAL A 395 -27.29 -1.40 -0.42
N LEU A 396 -27.22 -2.57 0.22
CA LEU A 396 -26.06 -2.96 1.05
C LEU A 396 -24.85 -3.30 0.18
N LEU A 397 -25.09 -3.86 -1.01
CA LEU A 397 -24.06 -4.11 -2.00
C LEU A 397 -23.49 -2.80 -2.58
N GLN A 398 -24.34 -1.82 -2.88
CA GLN A 398 -23.90 -0.46 -3.26
C GLN A 398 -23.03 0.15 -2.17
N LEU A 399 -23.47 0.07 -0.90
CA LEU A 399 -22.69 0.55 0.24
C LEU A 399 -21.31 -0.12 0.31
N LEU A 400 -21.25 -1.44 0.16
CA LEU A 400 -19.97 -2.17 0.12
C LEU A 400 -19.08 -1.66 -1.02
N VAL A 401 -19.60 -1.55 -2.24
CA VAL A 401 -18.83 -1.07 -3.41
C VAL A 401 -18.30 0.34 -3.16
N VAL A 402 -19.14 1.28 -2.73
CA VAL A 402 -18.73 2.67 -2.47
C VAL A 402 -17.71 2.75 -1.33
N SER A 403 -17.94 2.02 -0.23
CA SER A 403 -17.05 2.11 0.93
C SER A 403 -15.71 1.41 0.72
N TYR A 404 -15.66 0.35 -0.09
CA TYR A 404 -14.45 -0.46 -0.27
C TYR A 404 -13.33 0.26 -1.03
N VAL A 405 -13.74 1.22 -1.86
CA VAL A 405 -12.94 1.99 -2.80
C VAL A 405 -11.80 2.74 -2.10
N PRO A 406 -12.04 3.71 -1.19
CA PRO A 406 -10.97 4.54 -0.61
C PRO A 406 -9.93 3.81 0.25
N VAL A 407 -10.14 2.53 0.61
CA VAL A 407 -9.45 1.89 1.74
C VAL A 407 -8.84 0.53 1.39
N ALA A 408 -8.91 0.06 0.13
CA ALA A 408 -8.31 -1.23 -0.25
C ALA A 408 -6.84 -1.31 0.20
N VAL A 409 -6.60 -2.03 1.29
CA VAL A 409 -5.33 -2.01 2.05
C VAL A 409 -4.19 -2.59 1.20
N THR A 410 -4.54 -3.45 0.23
CA THR A 410 -3.58 -4.08 -0.67
C THR A 410 -4.17 -4.28 -2.08
N ARG A 411 -3.27 -4.26 -3.08
CA ARG A 411 -3.59 -4.53 -4.49
C ARG A 411 -4.32 -5.88 -4.69
N SER A 412 -3.89 -6.94 -3.99
CA SER A 412 -4.46 -8.27 -4.16
C SER A 412 -5.93 -8.34 -3.74
N GLN A 413 -6.33 -7.60 -2.71
CA GLN A 413 -7.72 -7.58 -2.25
C GLN A 413 -8.63 -6.81 -3.22
N LEU A 414 -8.17 -5.66 -3.75
CA LEU A 414 -8.91 -4.93 -4.78
C LEU A 414 -9.09 -5.76 -6.06
N GLY A 415 -8.03 -6.37 -6.58
CA GLY A 415 -8.10 -7.20 -7.78
C GLY A 415 -9.11 -8.35 -7.64
N ARG A 416 -9.16 -9.03 -6.48
CA ARG A 416 -10.15 -10.08 -6.21
C ARG A 416 -11.57 -9.54 -6.09
N PHE A 417 -11.74 -8.39 -5.46
CA PHE A 417 -13.03 -7.72 -5.37
C PHE A 417 -13.57 -7.38 -6.76
N LEU A 418 -12.73 -6.76 -7.60
CA LEU A 418 -13.04 -6.43 -8.98
C LEU A 418 -13.31 -7.67 -9.83
N HIS A 419 -12.55 -8.75 -9.67
CA HIS A 419 -12.78 -10.01 -10.38
C HIS A 419 -14.10 -10.68 -10.01
N TRP A 420 -14.59 -10.46 -8.78
CA TRP A 420 -15.89 -10.98 -8.34
C TRP A 420 -17.07 -10.14 -8.84
N LEU A 421 -16.92 -8.83 -9.03
CA LEU A 421 -18.00 -7.93 -9.42
C LEU A 421 -18.77 -8.33 -10.69
N PRO A 422 -18.16 -8.85 -11.78
CA PRO A 422 -18.91 -9.35 -12.93
C PRO A 422 -19.94 -10.42 -12.58
N THR A 423 -19.65 -11.28 -11.59
CA THR A 423 -20.61 -12.27 -11.09
C THR A 423 -21.77 -11.58 -10.38
N ALA A 424 -21.47 -10.60 -9.51
CA ALA A 424 -22.50 -9.83 -8.82
C ALA A 424 -23.40 -9.04 -9.79
N ILE A 425 -22.83 -8.44 -10.83
CA ILE A 425 -23.54 -7.73 -11.90
C ILE A 425 -24.44 -8.68 -12.69
N THR A 426 -23.96 -9.90 -12.97
CA THR A 426 -24.76 -10.92 -13.66
C THR A 426 -26.00 -11.31 -12.86
N GLU A 427 -25.87 -11.44 -11.53
CA GLU A 427 -26.94 -11.85 -10.60
C GLU A 427 -27.92 -10.73 -10.23
N VAL A 428 -27.42 -9.51 -10.02
CA VAL A 428 -28.21 -8.36 -9.49
C VAL A 428 -28.64 -7.38 -10.59
N GLY A 429 -27.91 -7.34 -11.71
CA GLY A 429 -28.06 -6.32 -12.75
C GLY A 429 -27.01 -5.21 -12.63
N CYS A 430 -26.69 -4.58 -13.76
CA CYS A 430 -25.69 -3.50 -13.84
C CYS A 430 -26.28 -2.16 -13.38
N ASP A 431 -27.48 -1.82 -13.85
CA ASP A 431 -28.15 -0.55 -13.55
C ASP A 431 -28.23 -0.22 -12.05
N PRO A 432 -28.63 -1.16 -11.17
CA PRO A 432 -28.70 -0.87 -9.74
C PRO A 432 -27.32 -0.61 -9.13
N LEU A 433 -26.23 -1.08 -9.74
CA LEU A 433 -24.87 -0.89 -9.22
C LEU A 433 -24.12 0.24 -9.94
N ALA A 434 -24.63 0.73 -11.07
CA ALA A 434 -23.93 1.64 -11.98
C ALA A 434 -23.36 2.88 -11.28
N SER A 435 -24.15 3.55 -10.43
CA SER A 435 -23.66 4.73 -9.70
C SER A 435 -22.50 4.41 -8.75
N ALA A 436 -22.57 3.29 -8.02
CA ALA A 436 -21.53 2.87 -7.10
C ALA A 436 -20.26 2.43 -7.85
N LEU A 437 -20.43 1.73 -8.97
CA LEU A 437 -19.34 1.27 -9.83
C LEU A 437 -18.65 2.45 -10.55
N LEU A 438 -19.40 3.46 -10.98
CA LEU A 438 -18.83 4.68 -11.56
C LEU A 438 -18.06 5.47 -10.50
N GLN A 439 -18.55 5.54 -9.27
CA GLN A 439 -17.82 6.14 -8.15
C GLN A 439 -16.51 5.38 -7.86
N LEU A 440 -16.53 4.04 -7.98
CA LEU A 440 -15.33 3.22 -7.90
C LEU A 440 -14.30 3.56 -8.98
N VAL A 441 -14.75 3.89 -10.21
CA VAL A 441 -13.87 4.38 -11.28
C VAL A 441 -13.38 5.79 -10.97
N ASP A 442 -14.22 6.67 -10.43
CA ASP A 442 -13.93 8.08 -10.17
C ASP A 442 -12.87 8.31 -9.07
N GLU A 443 -12.98 7.61 -7.94
CA GLU A 443 -12.26 7.96 -6.71
C GLU A 443 -10.85 7.37 -6.60
N GLN A 444 -10.46 6.43 -7.48
CA GLN A 444 -9.35 5.49 -7.20
C GLN A 444 -8.14 5.53 -8.13
N THR A 445 -8.11 6.40 -9.12
CA THR A 445 -7.05 6.38 -10.15
C THR A 445 -5.77 7.12 -9.76
N CYS A 446 -5.40 7.13 -8.47
CA CYS A 446 -4.14 7.76 -8.08
C CYS A 446 -2.91 6.88 -8.35
N THR A 447 -3.08 5.56 -8.55
CA THR A 447 -1.96 4.64 -8.83
C THR A 447 -2.21 3.75 -10.04
N TRP A 448 -1.15 3.46 -10.80
CA TRP A 448 -1.23 2.62 -12.01
C TRP A 448 -1.68 1.18 -11.77
N CYS A 449 -1.41 0.64 -10.58
CA CYS A 449 -1.87 -0.71 -10.24
C CYS A 449 -3.39 -0.76 -10.20
N VAL A 450 -4.01 0.21 -9.53
CA VAL A 450 -5.46 0.31 -9.42
C VAL A 450 -6.09 0.58 -10.79
N VAL A 451 -5.51 1.49 -11.58
CA VAL A 451 -5.93 1.73 -12.98
C VAL A 451 -5.91 0.44 -13.80
N SER A 452 -4.84 -0.35 -13.70
CA SER A 452 -4.72 -1.63 -14.42
C SER A 452 -5.81 -2.63 -14.01
N ASP A 453 -6.11 -2.71 -12.71
CA ASP A 453 -7.10 -3.67 -12.20
C ASP A 453 -8.53 -3.21 -12.58
N VAL A 454 -8.83 -1.90 -12.53
CA VAL A 454 -10.10 -1.31 -13.02
C VAL A 454 -10.27 -1.51 -14.53
N LEU A 455 -9.21 -1.32 -15.32
CA LEU A 455 -9.24 -1.57 -16.76
C LEU A 455 -9.53 -3.03 -17.07
N SER A 456 -8.88 -3.95 -16.35
CA SER A 456 -9.12 -5.38 -16.51
C SER A 456 -10.57 -5.73 -16.19
N PHE A 457 -11.13 -5.15 -15.12
CA PHE A 457 -12.55 -5.27 -14.79
C PHE A 457 -13.48 -4.75 -15.89
N LEU A 458 -13.22 -3.57 -16.45
CA LEU A 458 -14.02 -3.05 -17.57
C LEU A 458 -13.95 -3.94 -18.81
N VAL A 459 -12.77 -4.51 -19.10
CA VAL A 459 -12.59 -5.48 -20.20
C VAL A 459 -13.35 -6.78 -19.91
N ASP A 460 -13.32 -7.30 -18.69
CA ASP A 460 -14.11 -8.48 -18.30
C ASP A 460 -15.61 -8.24 -18.48
N LEU A 461 -16.09 -7.03 -18.17
CA LEU A 461 -17.49 -6.64 -18.39
C LEU A 461 -17.88 -6.52 -19.86
N MET A 462 -16.93 -6.35 -20.78
CA MET A 462 -17.23 -6.40 -22.22
C MET A 462 -17.83 -7.76 -22.63
N GLN A 463 -17.46 -8.84 -21.94
CA GLN A 463 -18.03 -10.17 -22.20
C GLN A 463 -19.52 -10.27 -21.80
N LEU A 464 -19.96 -9.43 -20.86
CA LEU A 464 -21.36 -9.33 -20.41
C LEU A 464 -22.16 -8.28 -21.20
N SER A 465 -21.54 -7.63 -22.18
CA SER A 465 -22.12 -6.49 -22.87
C SER A 465 -23.29 -6.82 -23.79
N GLU A 466 -23.65 -8.08 -24.01
CA GLU A 466 -24.88 -8.44 -24.74
C GLU A 466 -26.12 -7.73 -24.16
N ARG A 467 -26.09 -7.39 -22.86
CA ARG A 467 -27.06 -6.50 -22.21
C ARG A 467 -26.70 -5.04 -22.47
N SER A 468 -27.65 -4.25 -23.00
CA SER A 468 -27.43 -2.83 -23.36
C SER A 468 -26.83 -2.03 -22.20
N GLU A 469 -27.42 -2.14 -21.01
CA GLU A 469 -27.03 -1.46 -19.77
C GLU A 469 -25.55 -1.66 -19.40
N THR A 470 -25.04 -2.89 -19.52
CA THR A 470 -23.66 -3.20 -19.12
C THR A 470 -22.64 -2.57 -20.06
N GLY A 471 -22.91 -2.58 -21.37
CA GLY A 471 -22.00 -1.92 -22.30
C GLY A 471 -22.09 -0.40 -22.27
N ASP A 472 -23.23 0.20 -21.91
CA ASP A 472 -23.34 1.63 -21.63
C ASP A 472 -22.49 2.01 -20.41
N PHE A 473 -22.54 1.19 -19.35
CA PHE A 473 -21.67 1.33 -18.19
C PHE A 473 -20.18 1.21 -18.58
N VAL A 474 -19.78 0.19 -19.37
CA VAL A 474 -18.38 0.03 -19.82
C VAL A 474 -17.91 1.26 -20.60
N LYS A 475 -18.74 1.77 -21.51
CA LYS A 475 -18.47 2.98 -22.28
C LYS A 475 -18.27 4.18 -21.35
N MET A 476 -19.19 4.40 -20.41
CA MET A 476 -19.07 5.49 -19.43
C MET A 476 -17.82 5.35 -18.54
N GLY A 477 -17.55 4.15 -18.03
CA GLY A 477 -16.37 3.87 -17.21
C GLY A 477 -15.07 4.17 -17.95
N TYR A 478 -14.95 3.73 -19.22
CA TYR A 478 -13.83 4.06 -20.09
C TYR A 478 -13.65 5.57 -20.25
N GLN A 479 -14.73 6.29 -20.53
CA GLN A 479 -14.71 7.74 -20.73
C GLN A 479 -14.30 8.52 -19.47
N ARG A 480 -14.72 8.05 -18.29
CA ARG A 480 -14.30 8.64 -17.01
C ARG A 480 -12.84 8.35 -16.65
N LEU A 481 -12.35 7.19 -17.07
CA LEU A 481 -10.96 6.78 -16.82
C LEU A 481 -9.96 7.60 -17.66
N LEU A 482 -10.29 7.98 -18.89
CA LEU A 482 -9.33 8.67 -19.78
C LEU A 482 -8.74 9.96 -19.20
N PRO A 483 -9.53 10.93 -18.68
CA PRO A 483 -8.98 12.12 -18.00
C PRO A 483 -8.11 11.78 -16.79
N GLN A 484 -8.46 10.71 -16.07
CA GLN A 484 -7.73 10.32 -14.86
C GLN A 484 -6.33 9.77 -15.15
N LEU A 485 -6.13 9.11 -16.29
CA LEU A 485 -4.81 8.65 -16.72
C LEU A 485 -3.82 9.81 -16.87
N LEU A 486 -4.32 11.01 -17.23
CA LEU A 486 -3.50 12.22 -17.31
C LEU A 486 -3.08 12.73 -15.91
N LEU A 487 -3.91 12.49 -14.89
CA LEU A 487 -3.69 12.92 -13.51
C LEU A 487 -2.78 11.97 -12.71
N CYS A 488 -2.51 10.76 -13.22
CA CYS A 488 -1.60 9.81 -12.59
C CYS A 488 -0.15 10.34 -12.61
N HIS A 489 0.38 10.75 -11.45
CA HIS A 489 1.69 11.40 -11.36
C HIS A 489 2.88 10.43 -11.41
N ASP A 490 2.71 9.21 -10.91
CA ASP A 490 3.77 8.21 -10.96
C ASP A 490 3.95 7.68 -12.40
N ALA A 491 5.01 6.94 -12.66
CA ALA A 491 5.09 6.08 -13.84
C ALA A 491 4.68 4.64 -13.45
N PRO A 492 4.07 3.85 -14.34
CA PRO A 492 3.82 2.43 -14.10
C PRO A 492 5.16 1.75 -13.79
N SER A 493 5.16 0.87 -12.80
CA SER A 493 6.39 0.31 -12.23
C SER A 493 7.21 -0.53 -13.20
N THR A 494 6.60 -1.03 -14.29
CA THR A 494 7.27 -1.85 -15.30
C THR A 494 6.66 -1.62 -16.69
N PRO A 495 7.45 -1.78 -17.78
CA PRO A 495 6.92 -1.76 -19.15
C PRO A 495 5.82 -2.79 -19.40
N THR A 496 5.86 -3.93 -18.71
CA THR A 496 4.83 -4.98 -18.80
C THR A 496 3.50 -4.49 -18.26
N ALA A 497 3.49 -3.75 -17.15
CA ALA A 497 2.29 -3.12 -16.62
C ALA A 497 1.74 -2.07 -17.60
N SER A 498 2.60 -1.22 -18.18
CA SER A 498 2.19 -0.24 -19.18
C SER A 498 1.53 -0.90 -20.39
N ARG A 499 2.12 -2.00 -20.89
CA ARG A 499 1.57 -2.75 -22.03
C ARG A 499 0.20 -3.35 -21.72
N ARG A 500 0.00 -3.90 -20.53
CA ARG A 500 -1.32 -4.42 -20.10
C ARG A 500 -2.37 -3.30 -20.07
N ILE A 501 -2.01 -2.14 -19.54
CA ILE A 501 -2.90 -0.97 -19.50
C ILE A 501 -3.27 -0.49 -20.92
N VAL A 502 -2.27 -0.27 -21.79
CA VAL A 502 -2.51 0.17 -23.17
C VAL A 502 -3.31 -0.87 -23.94
N SER A 503 -3.07 -2.17 -23.72
CA SER A 503 -3.86 -3.24 -24.33
C SER A 503 -5.32 -3.17 -23.93
N ALA A 504 -5.61 -3.02 -22.63
CA ALA A 504 -6.98 -2.90 -22.15
C ALA A 504 -7.67 -1.63 -22.67
N LEU A 505 -6.96 -0.50 -22.74
CA LEU A 505 -7.46 0.76 -23.29
C LEU A 505 -7.83 0.63 -24.77
N LEU A 506 -6.98 -0.01 -25.59
CA LEU A 506 -7.28 -0.23 -27.01
C LEU A 506 -8.48 -1.17 -27.20
N CYS A 507 -8.62 -2.21 -26.36
CA CYS A 507 -9.80 -3.08 -26.37
C CYS A 507 -11.08 -2.30 -26.03
N LEU A 508 -11.05 -1.46 -24.99
CA LEU A 508 -12.18 -0.64 -24.57
C LEU A 508 -12.53 0.44 -25.60
N GLU A 509 -11.54 1.05 -26.24
CA GLU A 509 -11.77 2.02 -27.30
C GLU A 509 -12.45 1.35 -28.51
N ASN A 510 -11.92 0.20 -28.95
CA ASN A 510 -12.54 -0.57 -30.03
C ASN A 510 -13.99 -0.92 -29.71
N PHE A 511 -14.25 -1.34 -28.47
CA PHE A 511 -15.60 -1.63 -27.98
C PHE A 511 -16.50 -0.39 -28.00
N ALA A 512 -16.02 0.74 -27.50
CA ALA A 512 -16.77 2.00 -27.46
C ALA A 512 -17.10 2.52 -28.88
N VAL A 513 -16.17 2.41 -29.84
CA VAL A 513 -16.37 2.79 -31.24
C VAL A 513 -17.42 1.89 -31.90
N ALA A 514 -17.28 0.57 -31.79
CA ALA A 514 -18.23 -0.40 -32.36
C ALA A 514 -19.66 -0.19 -31.83
N ARG A 515 -19.80 0.11 -30.54
CA ARG A 515 -21.08 0.47 -29.89
C ARG A 515 -21.66 1.77 -30.42
N THR A 516 -20.84 2.81 -30.50
CA THR A 516 -21.29 4.13 -30.96
C THR A 516 -21.80 4.06 -32.39
N GLU A 517 -21.15 3.30 -33.27
CA GLU A 517 -21.66 3.08 -34.63
C GLU A 517 -23.03 2.38 -34.65
N ALA A 518 -23.26 1.41 -33.77
CA ALA A 518 -24.54 0.72 -33.66
C ALA A 518 -25.66 1.63 -33.14
N ASP A 519 -25.38 2.42 -32.08
CA ASP A 519 -26.34 3.36 -31.49
C ASP A 519 -26.69 4.50 -32.44
N VAL A 520 -25.68 5.03 -33.15
CA VAL A 520 -25.84 6.09 -34.14
C VAL A 520 -26.71 5.63 -35.31
N ARG A 521 -26.52 4.40 -35.81
CA ARG A 521 -27.39 3.80 -36.83
C ARG A 521 -28.84 3.65 -36.35
N GLY A 522 -29.08 3.50 -35.04
CA GLY A 522 -30.41 3.34 -34.45
C GLY A 522 -31.15 4.64 -34.10
N ARG A 523 -30.49 5.62 -33.46
CA ARG A 523 -31.16 6.81 -32.87
C ARG A 523 -30.87 8.13 -33.59
N LEU A 524 -29.79 8.22 -34.35
CA LEU A 524 -29.32 9.48 -34.99
C LEU A 524 -29.17 9.34 -36.51
N ALA A 525 -29.96 8.46 -37.13
CA ALA A 525 -29.95 8.17 -38.58
C ALA A 525 -30.13 9.41 -39.51
N ARG A 526 -30.35 10.61 -38.97
CA ARG A 526 -30.47 11.87 -39.71
C ARG A 526 -29.17 12.67 -39.83
N LEU A 527 -28.14 12.38 -39.03
CA LEU A 527 -26.85 13.06 -39.12
C LEU A 527 -25.82 12.12 -39.80
N PRO A 528 -24.97 12.64 -40.70
CA PRO A 528 -23.87 11.85 -41.27
C PRO A 528 -22.98 11.30 -40.15
N SER A 529 -22.56 10.04 -40.27
CA SER A 529 -21.67 9.38 -39.31
C SER A 529 -20.37 10.16 -39.05
N SER A 530 -19.88 10.89 -40.05
CA SER A 530 -18.72 11.78 -39.94
C SER A 530 -18.93 12.96 -38.98
N VAL A 531 -20.13 13.57 -38.96
CA VAL A 531 -20.45 14.69 -38.06
C VAL A 531 -20.59 14.21 -36.62
N LEU A 532 -21.24 13.05 -36.43
CA LEU A 532 -21.41 12.44 -35.11
C LEU A 532 -20.07 11.99 -34.53
N GLY A 533 -19.22 11.37 -35.34
CA GLY A 533 -17.85 11.04 -34.93
C GLY A 533 -17.07 12.29 -34.52
N THR A 534 -17.23 13.41 -35.24
CA THR A 534 -16.54 14.67 -34.91
C THR A 534 -17.04 15.27 -33.58
N ILE A 535 -18.35 15.22 -33.31
CA ILE A 535 -18.93 15.74 -32.06
C ILE A 535 -18.48 14.89 -30.86
N ASP A 536 -18.53 13.56 -30.97
CA ASP A 536 -18.07 12.68 -29.88
C ASP A 536 -16.58 12.83 -29.62
N THR A 537 -15.76 12.94 -30.68
CA THR A 537 -14.30 13.16 -30.57
C THR A 537 -13.98 14.54 -29.98
N TYR A 538 -14.84 15.54 -30.18
CA TYR A 538 -14.67 16.87 -29.59
C TYR A 538 -15.07 16.92 -28.11
N LEU A 539 -16.13 16.19 -27.74
CA LEU A 539 -16.67 16.19 -26.38
C LEU A 539 -15.86 15.33 -25.41
N GLN A 540 -15.07 14.38 -25.92
CA GLN A 540 -14.34 13.43 -25.08
C GLN A 540 -12.88 13.30 -25.49
N PRO A 541 -11.95 13.22 -24.52
CA PRO A 541 -10.56 12.92 -24.83
C PRO A 541 -10.50 11.56 -25.54
N SER A 542 -9.71 11.47 -26.62
CA SER A 542 -9.41 10.20 -27.27
C SER A 542 -8.27 9.49 -26.57
N LEU A 543 -8.15 8.17 -26.69
CA LEU A 543 -6.98 7.46 -26.17
C LEU A 543 -5.70 8.00 -26.80
N MET A 544 -5.73 8.35 -28.09
CA MET A 544 -4.60 8.98 -28.78
C MET A 544 -4.12 10.26 -28.09
N SER A 545 -5.02 11.12 -27.61
CA SER A 545 -4.62 12.34 -26.90
C SER A 545 -3.95 12.02 -25.56
N VAL A 546 -4.42 10.98 -24.86
CA VAL A 546 -3.81 10.49 -23.61
C VAL A 546 -2.41 9.90 -23.85
N LEU A 547 -2.24 9.05 -24.87
CA LEU A 547 -0.94 8.48 -25.24
C LEU A 547 0.06 9.57 -25.63
N ALA A 548 -0.37 10.52 -26.47
CA ALA A 548 0.48 11.62 -26.92
C ALA A 548 0.87 12.59 -25.78
N ALA A 549 -0.07 12.92 -24.90
CA ALA A 549 0.17 13.82 -23.77
C ALA A 549 1.12 13.24 -22.72
N ARG A 550 1.20 11.91 -22.61
CA ARG A 550 2.06 11.19 -21.66
C ARG A 550 2.99 10.21 -22.37
N ALA A 551 3.64 10.65 -23.44
CA ALA A 551 4.61 9.85 -24.19
C ALA A 551 5.86 9.46 -23.38
N ASP A 552 6.07 10.07 -22.21
CA ASP A 552 7.05 9.68 -21.21
C ASP A 552 6.68 8.37 -20.49
N VAL A 553 5.39 8.14 -20.28
CA VAL A 553 4.85 6.91 -19.68
C VAL A 553 4.49 5.87 -20.74
N TRP A 554 3.82 6.32 -21.80
CA TRP A 554 3.31 5.51 -22.89
C TRP A 554 4.23 5.58 -24.10
N ASP A 555 5.50 5.23 -23.88
CA ASP A 555 6.48 5.37 -24.94
C ASP A 555 6.03 4.61 -26.20
N PRO A 556 5.92 5.29 -27.37
CA PRO A 556 5.31 4.73 -28.57
C PRO A 556 6.00 3.45 -29.03
N MET A 557 7.32 3.41 -28.87
CA MET A 557 8.15 2.31 -29.33
C MET A 557 8.10 1.12 -28.37
N SER A 558 8.30 1.36 -27.07
CA SER A 558 8.51 0.31 -26.07
C SER A 558 7.22 -0.26 -25.48
N VAL A 559 6.12 0.50 -25.54
CA VAL A 559 4.82 0.14 -24.95
C VAL A 559 3.76 -0.02 -26.04
N VAL A 560 3.51 1.01 -26.86
CA VAL A 560 2.38 1.02 -27.81
C VAL A 560 2.62 0.05 -28.96
N ALA A 561 3.79 0.08 -29.62
CA ALA A 561 4.07 -0.80 -30.76
C ALA A 561 3.94 -2.30 -30.42
N PRO A 562 4.51 -2.83 -29.31
CA PRO A 562 4.33 -4.22 -28.94
C PRO A 562 2.87 -4.62 -28.73
N VAL A 563 2.07 -3.73 -28.15
CA VAL A 563 0.65 -3.97 -27.90
C VAL A 563 -0.13 -4.00 -29.21
N LEU A 564 0.12 -3.06 -30.13
CA LEU A 564 -0.50 -3.07 -31.45
C LEU A 564 -0.22 -4.38 -32.17
N VAL A 565 1.03 -4.86 -32.17
CA VAL A 565 1.38 -6.12 -32.82
C VAL A 565 0.65 -7.30 -32.20
N THR A 566 0.45 -7.32 -30.87
CA THR A 566 -0.33 -8.41 -30.23
C THR A 566 -1.83 -8.34 -30.52
N LEU A 567 -2.36 -7.17 -30.88
CA LEU A 567 -3.79 -6.95 -31.08
C LEU A 567 -4.21 -6.86 -32.54
N LEU A 568 -3.26 -6.80 -33.49
CA LEU A 568 -3.51 -6.69 -34.93
C LEU A 568 -4.53 -7.71 -35.44
N ASP A 569 -4.42 -8.96 -34.98
CA ASP A 569 -5.32 -10.05 -35.40
C ASP A 569 -6.64 -10.07 -34.62
N ALA A 570 -6.66 -9.49 -33.40
CA ALA A 570 -7.79 -9.56 -32.49
C ALA A 570 -8.78 -8.39 -32.65
N LEU A 571 -8.34 -7.23 -33.16
CA LEU A 571 -9.13 -5.99 -33.22
C LEU A 571 -9.25 -5.43 -34.65
N PRO A 572 -10.00 -6.10 -35.56
CA PRO A 572 -10.13 -5.70 -36.96
C PRO A 572 -10.86 -4.36 -37.18
N ALA A 573 -11.62 -3.87 -36.20
CA ALA A 573 -12.41 -2.64 -36.29
C ALA A 573 -11.70 -1.39 -35.73
N LEU A 574 -10.54 -1.55 -35.09
CA LEU A 574 -9.80 -0.42 -34.53
C LEU A 574 -9.25 0.44 -35.68
N HIS A 575 -9.17 1.76 -35.50
CA HIS A 575 -8.38 2.64 -36.37
C HIS A 575 -6.87 2.44 -36.14
N VAL A 576 -6.41 1.19 -36.31
CA VAL A 576 -5.00 0.78 -36.26
C VAL A 576 -4.09 1.73 -37.06
N PRO A 577 -4.48 2.25 -38.24
CA PRO A 577 -3.61 3.16 -38.99
C PRO A 577 -3.19 4.41 -38.21
N THR A 578 -4.06 4.97 -37.37
CA THR A 578 -3.76 6.18 -36.57
C THR A 578 -2.71 5.88 -35.50
N TYR A 579 -2.84 4.75 -34.81
CA TYR A 579 -1.87 4.31 -33.80
C TYR A 579 -0.53 3.88 -34.41
N VAL A 580 -0.57 3.22 -35.56
CA VAL A 580 0.63 2.86 -36.33
C VAL A 580 1.34 4.13 -36.80
N ALA A 581 0.63 5.12 -37.34
CA ALA A 581 1.22 6.39 -37.74
C ALA A 581 1.90 7.09 -36.55
N TYR A 582 1.23 7.18 -35.39
CA TYR A 582 1.80 7.73 -34.16
C TYR A 582 3.13 7.04 -33.76
N VAL A 583 3.17 5.71 -33.81
CA VAL A 583 4.38 4.93 -33.51
C VAL A 583 5.49 5.19 -34.53
N LEU A 584 5.15 5.24 -35.82
CA LEU A 584 6.11 5.43 -36.91
C LEU A 584 6.66 6.85 -36.98
N ASP A 585 5.86 7.86 -36.66
CA ASP A 585 6.28 9.26 -36.58
C ASP A 585 7.21 9.47 -35.39
N ALA A 586 6.88 8.87 -34.24
CA ALA A 586 7.75 8.88 -33.06
C ALA A 586 9.09 8.19 -33.33
N PHE A 587 9.07 7.09 -34.10
CA PHE A 587 10.27 6.37 -34.52
C PHE A 587 11.18 7.23 -35.41
N ASP A 588 10.61 7.97 -36.39
CA ASP A 588 11.42 8.85 -37.25
C ASP A 588 11.99 10.06 -36.51
N ALA A 589 11.30 10.54 -35.47
CA ALA A 589 11.66 11.76 -34.75
C ALA A 589 12.78 11.57 -33.70
N ARG A 590 13.06 10.35 -33.22
CA ARG A 590 13.99 10.10 -32.09
C ARG A 590 15.25 9.30 -32.51
N PRO A 591 16.47 9.73 -32.12
CA PRO A 591 17.70 8.94 -32.26
C PRO A 591 17.77 7.71 -31.32
N PRO A 592 18.69 6.75 -31.53
CA PRO A 592 18.58 5.37 -31.04
C PRO A 592 18.96 5.22 -29.57
N ALA A 593 18.03 5.50 -28.66
CA ALA A 593 18.04 4.90 -27.32
C ALA A 593 16.99 3.78 -27.32
N PHE A 594 17.26 2.72 -28.08
CA PHE A 594 16.24 1.74 -28.44
C PHE A 594 16.21 0.56 -27.47
N ASN A 595 15.00 0.08 -27.18
CA ASN A 595 14.85 -1.26 -26.64
C ASN A 595 14.56 -2.26 -27.76
N ALA A 596 15.16 -3.43 -27.69
CA ALA A 596 15.02 -4.45 -28.72
C ALA A 596 13.56 -4.87 -28.99
N THR A 597 12.73 -4.86 -27.95
CA THR A 597 11.34 -5.31 -28.05
C THR A 597 10.47 -4.34 -28.86
N GLY A 598 10.71 -3.03 -28.72
CA GLY A 598 9.98 -1.99 -29.44
C GLY A 598 10.33 -1.96 -30.92
N LEU A 599 11.63 -2.02 -31.24
CA LEU A 599 12.10 -2.12 -32.62
C LEU A 599 11.53 -3.35 -33.34
N GLY A 600 11.58 -4.53 -32.72
CA GLY A 600 11.02 -5.74 -33.32
C GLY A 600 9.51 -5.61 -33.60
N SER A 601 8.81 -4.82 -32.79
CA SER A 601 7.38 -4.55 -32.99
C SER A 601 7.14 -3.55 -34.12
N ILE A 602 7.96 -2.50 -34.24
CA ILE A 602 7.91 -1.54 -35.35
C ILE A 602 8.14 -2.22 -36.69
N PHE A 603 9.10 -3.15 -36.74
CA PHE A 603 9.36 -3.96 -37.93
C PHE A 603 8.15 -4.82 -38.33
N ALA A 604 7.39 -5.32 -37.36
CA ALA A 604 6.13 -6.00 -37.62
C ALA A 604 5.02 -5.08 -38.13
N LEU A 605 4.96 -3.84 -37.61
CA LEU A 605 3.99 -2.85 -38.08
C LEU A 605 4.34 -2.26 -39.46
N SER A 606 5.62 -2.24 -39.84
CA SER A 606 6.09 -1.67 -41.11
C SER A 606 7.34 -2.38 -41.66
N PRO A 607 7.17 -3.47 -42.43
CA PRO A 607 8.27 -4.22 -43.02
C PRO A 607 9.18 -3.36 -43.92
N SER A 608 8.62 -2.36 -44.62
CA SER A 608 9.38 -1.46 -45.50
C SER A 608 10.33 -0.50 -44.76
N ARG A 609 10.18 -0.35 -43.43
CA ARG A 609 11.13 0.39 -42.59
C ARG A 609 12.21 -0.49 -41.97
N PHE A 610 12.00 -1.81 -41.90
CA PHE A 610 13.03 -2.77 -41.48
C PHE A 610 14.30 -2.58 -42.32
N GLU A 611 14.17 -2.61 -43.65
CA GLU A 611 15.29 -2.48 -44.59
C GLU A 611 16.09 -1.20 -44.35
N ARG A 612 15.40 -0.05 -44.29
CA ARG A 612 16.02 1.26 -44.03
C ARG A 612 16.70 1.35 -42.67
N CYS A 613 16.14 0.72 -41.63
CA CYS A 613 16.74 0.74 -40.29
C CYS A 613 17.99 -0.11 -40.22
N VAL A 614 17.93 -1.29 -40.80
CA VAL A 614 19.07 -2.21 -40.86
C VAL A 614 20.22 -1.56 -41.63
N GLU A 615 19.95 -0.97 -42.80
CA GLU A 615 20.96 -0.23 -43.57
C GLU A 615 21.57 0.93 -42.78
N ARG A 616 20.73 1.68 -42.03
CA ARG A 616 21.15 2.86 -41.29
C ARG A 616 21.90 2.57 -40.00
N TYR A 617 21.57 1.47 -39.31
CA TYR A 617 22.03 1.24 -37.94
C TYR A 617 22.88 -0.04 -37.75
N MET A 618 22.92 -0.98 -38.69
CA MET A 618 23.82 -2.14 -38.55
C MET A 618 25.31 -1.74 -38.49
N GLY A 619 25.68 -0.59 -39.07
CA GLY A 619 27.04 -0.05 -38.96
C GLY A 619 27.44 0.43 -37.55
N ALA A 620 26.48 0.64 -36.65
CA ALA A 620 26.72 1.18 -35.31
C ALA A 620 26.88 0.11 -34.20
N PHE A 621 26.91 -1.18 -34.55
CA PHE A 621 27.13 -2.31 -33.62
C PHE A 621 26.20 -2.34 -32.40
N ASP A 622 24.93 -1.95 -32.55
CA ASP A 622 23.98 -1.99 -31.43
C ASP A 622 23.35 -3.38 -31.28
N SER A 623 23.67 -4.02 -30.16
CA SER A 623 23.17 -5.32 -29.77
C SER A 623 21.66 -5.42 -29.63
N ASP A 624 21.00 -4.30 -29.29
CA ASP A 624 19.55 -4.27 -29.16
C ASP A 624 18.84 -4.36 -30.51
N ILE A 625 19.48 -3.88 -31.59
CA ILE A 625 18.95 -3.96 -32.95
C ILE A 625 19.05 -5.39 -33.48
N ALA A 626 20.18 -6.06 -33.23
CA ALA A 626 20.34 -7.47 -33.56
C ALA A 626 19.32 -8.34 -32.80
N LEU A 627 19.12 -8.03 -31.51
CA LEU A 627 18.13 -8.69 -30.65
C LEU A 627 16.68 -8.47 -31.11
N ALA A 628 16.35 -7.26 -31.53
CA ALA A 628 15.05 -6.88 -32.09
C ALA A 628 14.73 -7.65 -33.37
N SER A 629 15.72 -7.73 -34.25
CA SER A 629 15.61 -8.38 -35.56
C SER A 629 15.33 -9.87 -35.39
N VAL A 630 16.00 -10.54 -34.46
CA VAL A 630 15.72 -11.95 -34.12
C VAL A 630 14.30 -12.14 -33.59
N LYS A 631 13.82 -11.28 -32.67
CA LYS A 631 12.47 -11.37 -32.11
C LYS A 631 11.37 -11.14 -33.16
N TYR A 632 11.58 -10.21 -34.09
CA TYR A 632 10.64 -9.95 -35.19
C TYR A 632 10.45 -11.20 -36.05
N LEU A 633 11.55 -11.85 -36.43
CA LEU A 633 11.52 -12.99 -37.33
C LEU A 633 10.98 -14.27 -36.73
N GLN A 634 11.08 -14.46 -35.40
CA GLN A 634 10.39 -15.57 -34.74
C GLN A 634 8.88 -15.57 -35.01
N ARG A 635 8.31 -14.41 -35.37
CA ARG A 635 6.88 -14.26 -35.65
C ARG A 635 6.51 -14.44 -37.12
N ILE A 636 7.48 -14.51 -38.03
CA ILE A 636 7.21 -14.62 -39.48
C ILE A 636 7.51 -16.05 -39.92
N GLU A 637 6.52 -16.73 -40.48
CA GLU A 637 6.67 -18.10 -40.99
C GLU A 637 7.60 -18.17 -42.22
N THR A 638 7.58 -17.14 -43.06
CA THR A 638 8.40 -17.05 -44.28
C THR A 638 9.25 -15.80 -44.28
N VAL A 639 10.57 -15.97 -44.22
CA VAL A 639 11.52 -14.86 -44.31
C VAL A 639 11.74 -14.50 -45.78
N PRO A 640 11.53 -13.24 -46.21
CA PRO A 640 11.80 -12.85 -47.59
C PRO A 640 13.30 -12.94 -47.90
N PRO A 641 13.70 -13.44 -49.10
CA PRO A 641 15.11 -13.60 -49.47
C PRO A 641 15.95 -12.32 -49.38
N LEU A 642 15.33 -11.17 -49.65
CA LEU A 642 15.97 -9.86 -49.59
C LEU A 642 16.53 -9.53 -48.20
N VAL A 643 15.96 -10.14 -47.17
CA VAL A 643 16.29 -9.87 -45.76
C VAL A 643 17.42 -10.79 -45.27
N HIS A 644 17.67 -11.94 -45.92
CA HIS A 644 18.56 -13.01 -45.44
C HIS A 644 19.98 -12.53 -45.05
N SER A 645 20.60 -11.64 -45.83
CA SER A 645 21.95 -11.12 -45.57
C SER A 645 22.03 -10.27 -44.29
N CYS A 646 20.99 -9.48 -44.03
CA CYS A 646 20.86 -8.65 -42.84
C CYS A 646 20.63 -9.49 -41.58
N LEU A 647 19.93 -10.61 -41.73
CA LEU A 647 19.61 -11.53 -40.65
C LEU A 647 20.78 -12.40 -40.27
N LEU A 648 21.55 -12.85 -41.27
CA LEU A 648 22.83 -13.49 -41.03
C LEU A 648 23.75 -12.55 -40.23
N THR A 649 23.85 -11.29 -40.65
CA THR A 649 24.66 -10.28 -39.96
C THR A 649 24.19 -10.06 -38.53
N SER A 650 22.88 -9.93 -38.31
CA SER A 650 22.28 -9.76 -36.98
C SER A 650 22.51 -10.97 -36.08
N ALA A 651 22.32 -12.20 -36.57
CA ALA A 651 22.60 -13.40 -35.79
C ALA A 651 24.08 -13.54 -35.43
N MET A 652 24.97 -13.27 -36.39
CA MET A 652 26.42 -13.32 -36.15
C MET A 652 26.85 -12.27 -35.12
N LEU A 653 26.21 -11.09 -35.09
CA LEU A 653 26.42 -10.08 -34.05
C LEU A 653 25.94 -10.56 -32.67
N VAL A 654 24.76 -11.19 -32.57
CA VAL A 654 24.27 -11.79 -31.31
C VAL A 654 25.25 -12.86 -30.81
N LEU A 655 25.75 -13.73 -31.69
CA LEU A 655 26.76 -14.72 -31.33
C LEU A 655 28.07 -14.07 -30.87
N ALA A 656 28.58 -13.08 -31.61
CA ALA A 656 29.79 -12.35 -31.23
C ALA A 656 29.64 -11.66 -29.86
N GLN A 657 28.46 -11.15 -29.54
CA GLN A 657 28.15 -10.58 -28.23
C GLN A 657 28.18 -11.62 -27.13
N VAL A 658 27.50 -12.76 -27.30
CA VAL A 658 27.50 -13.84 -26.30
C VAL A 658 28.91 -14.34 -26.01
N ARG A 659 29.83 -14.30 -26.99
CA ARG A 659 31.24 -14.63 -26.78
C ARG A 659 31.95 -13.62 -25.88
N ARG A 660 31.64 -12.32 -26.01
CA ARG A 660 32.15 -11.29 -25.11
C ARG A 660 31.57 -11.43 -23.70
N LEU A 661 30.28 -11.76 -23.60
CA LEU A 661 29.59 -11.92 -22.30
C LEU A 661 30.05 -13.19 -21.55
N ALA A 662 30.35 -14.27 -22.27
CA ALA A 662 30.93 -15.49 -21.71
C ALA A 662 32.32 -15.28 -21.09
N ALA A 663 33.00 -14.17 -21.40
CA ALA A 663 34.26 -13.77 -20.78
C ALA A 663 34.08 -13.11 -19.39
N GLY A 664 32.85 -12.95 -18.88
CA GLY A 664 32.58 -12.70 -17.46
C GLY A 664 32.00 -11.33 -17.10
N GLU A 665 31.62 -10.48 -18.05
CA GLU A 665 31.29 -9.08 -17.74
C GLU A 665 29.79 -8.79 -17.53
N HIS A 666 28.85 -9.63 -18.00
CA HIS A 666 27.41 -9.29 -18.04
C HIS A 666 26.49 -10.52 -18.18
N PRO A 667 25.18 -10.42 -17.86
CA PRO A 667 24.22 -11.51 -18.03
C PRO A 667 24.03 -11.93 -19.49
N ILE A 668 23.96 -13.23 -19.74
CA ILE A 668 23.72 -13.81 -21.08
C ILE A 668 22.29 -13.46 -21.55
N PRO A 669 22.08 -12.96 -22.78
CA PRO A 669 20.77 -12.57 -23.28
C PRO A 669 19.89 -13.81 -23.50
N ALA A 670 18.65 -13.76 -23.02
CA ALA A 670 17.65 -14.84 -23.16
C ALA A 670 17.28 -15.19 -24.63
N VAL A 671 17.80 -14.46 -25.61
CA VAL A 671 17.45 -14.57 -27.03
C VAL A 671 18.48 -15.38 -27.83
N LEU A 672 19.56 -15.84 -27.19
CA LEU A 672 20.52 -16.73 -27.84
C LEU A 672 19.86 -17.97 -28.48
N PRO A 673 18.91 -18.69 -27.84
CA PRO A 673 18.26 -19.85 -28.45
C PRO A 673 17.55 -19.47 -29.75
N ALA A 674 16.88 -18.32 -29.77
CA ALA A 674 16.19 -17.79 -30.94
C ALA A 674 17.15 -17.45 -32.08
N ALA A 675 18.33 -16.87 -31.76
CA ALA A 675 19.35 -16.57 -32.77
C ALA A 675 19.95 -17.84 -33.37
N VAL A 676 20.18 -18.88 -32.55
CA VAL A 676 20.61 -20.20 -33.02
C VAL A 676 19.55 -20.85 -33.90
N GLU A 677 18.29 -20.86 -33.45
CA GLU A 677 17.16 -21.39 -34.21
C GLU A 677 17.07 -20.74 -35.59
N MET A 678 17.20 -19.42 -35.63
CA MET A 678 17.17 -18.63 -36.86
C MET A 678 18.33 -19.00 -37.79
N LEU A 679 19.56 -19.04 -37.29
CA LEU A 679 20.72 -19.47 -38.09
C LEU A 679 20.52 -20.87 -38.65
N TYR A 680 19.89 -21.75 -37.88
CA TYR A 680 19.57 -23.10 -38.31
C TYR A 680 18.53 -23.11 -39.44
N ARG A 681 17.40 -22.41 -39.24
CA ARG A 681 16.33 -22.26 -40.26
C ARG A 681 16.84 -21.64 -41.57
N LEU A 682 17.82 -20.74 -41.48
CA LEU A 682 18.45 -20.09 -42.63
C LEU A 682 19.57 -20.94 -43.29
N GLY A 683 19.87 -22.14 -42.79
CA GLY A 683 20.88 -23.04 -43.37
C GLY A 683 22.33 -22.76 -42.96
N PHE A 684 22.55 -21.89 -41.95
CA PHE A 684 23.88 -21.49 -41.47
C PHE A 684 24.38 -22.30 -40.26
N GLY A 685 23.93 -23.55 -40.11
CA GLY A 685 24.34 -24.44 -39.00
C GLY A 685 25.86 -24.64 -38.89
N HIS A 686 26.61 -24.52 -39.98
CA HIS A 686 28.07 -24.63 -40.01
C HIS A 686 28.78 -23.46 -39.29
N ALA A 687 28.21 -22.24 -39.34
CA ALA A 687 28.76 -21.08 -38.64
C ALA A 687 28.64 -21.24 -37.11
N LEU A 688 27.59 -21.93 -36.65
CA LEU A 688 27.40 -22.29 -35.24
C LEU A 688 28.45 -23.27 -34.73
N VAL A 689 28.90 -24.24 -35.55
CA VAL A 689 29.94 -25.21 -35.16
C VAL A 689 31.24 -24.49 -34.79
N GLY A 690 31.71 -23.57 -35.64
CA GLY A 690 32.91 -22.79 -35.38
C GLY A 690 32.79 -21.90 -34.13
N TYR A 691 31.58 -21.39 -33.87
CA TYR A 691 31.28 -20.59 -32.70
C TYR A 691 31.29 -21.40 -31.40
N LEU A 692 30.60 -22.54 -31.37
CA LEU A 692 30.53 -23.41 -30.18
C LEU A 692 31.88 -24.02 -29.82
N ASN A 693 32.69 -24.35 -30.83
CA ASN A 693 34.08 -24.77 -30.61
C ASN A 693 34.93 -23.70 -29.89
N ALA A 694 34.57 -22.41 -30.04
CA ALA A 694 35.26 -21.31 -29.37
C ALA A 694 34.76 -21.03 -27.93
N LEU A 695 33.72 -21.75 -27.46
CA LEU A 695 33.15 -21.61 -26.10
C LEU A 695 33.79 -22.55 -25.06
N THR A 696 35.03 -23.03 -25.28
CA THR A 696 35.87 -23.83 -24.35
C THR A 696 35.68 -23.47 -22.87
N PRO A 697 35.76 -24.44 -21.94
CA PRO A 697 34.90 -24.57 -20.76
C PRO A 697 34.95 -23.33 -19.89
N THR A 698 34.08 -22.39 -20.23
CA THR A 698 33.83 -21.19 -19.47
C THR A 698 32.85 -21.53 -18.36
N THR A 699 32.94 -20.76 -17.28
CA THR A 699 32.25 -20.91 -15.98
C THR A 699 30.92 -21.68 -15.99
N LEU A 700 30.60 -22.34 -14.87
CA LEU A 700 29.32 -23.03 -14.60
C LEU A 700 28.08 -22.27 -15.11
N HIS A 701 28.14 -20.93 -15.09
CA HIS A 701 27.12 -20.03 -15.58
C HIS A 701 26.89 -20.11 -17.10
N VAL A 702 27.96 -20.15 -17.90
CA VAL A 702 27.89 -20.18 -19.38
C VAL A 702 27.31 -21.51 -19.84
N ALA A 703 27.76 -22.63 -19.28
CA ALA A 703 27.22 -23.94 -19.64
C ALA A 703 25.70 -24.03 -19.41
N ARG A 704 25.23 -23.58 -18.24
CA ARG A 704 23.81 -23.61 -17.89
C ARG A 704 22.95 -22.64 -18.69
N ARG A 705 23.43 -21.42 -18.92
CA ARG A 705 22.63 -20.34 -19.53
C ARG A 705 22.75 -20.25 -21.06
N VAL A 706 23.81 -20.81 -21.66
CA VAL A 706 24.07 -20.81 -23.10
C VAL A 706 23.92 -22.20 -23.70
N LEU A 707 24.73 -23.16 -23.25
CA LEU A 707 24.87 -24.43 -23.96
C LEU A 707 23.60 -25.28 -23.90
N LEU A 708 22.93 -25.34 -22.74
CA LEU A 708 21.70 -26.11 -22.58
C LEU A 708 20.54 -25.59 -23.47
N PRO A 709 20.17 -24.28 -23.43
CA PRO A 709 19.14 -23.77 -24.34
C PRO A 709 19.47 -23.93 -25.83
N VAL A 710 20.75 -23.78 -26.20
CA VAL A 710 21.20 -23.95 -27.59
C VAL A 710 21.09 -25.42 -28.02
N TYR A 711 21.41 -26.37 -27.14
CA TYR A 711 21.24 -27.79 -27.39
C TYR A 711 19.77 -28.16 -27.66
N ASP A 712 18.85 -27.71 -26.81
CA ASP A 712 17.42 -28.01 -26.97
C ASP A 712 16.90 -27.57 -28.35
N VAL A 713 17.28 -26.37 -28.81
CA VAL A 713 16.93 -25.85 -30.15
C VAL A 713 17.53 -26.71 -31.27
N VAL A 714 18.81 -27.05 -31.17
CA VAL A 714 19.54 -27.81 -32.19
C VAL A 714 18.99 -29.23 -32.32
N VAL A 715 18.68 -29.91 -31.20
CA VAL A 715 18.06 -31.24 -31.24
C VAL A 715 16.69 -31.22 -31.89
N GLN A 716 15.87 -30.21 -31.59
CA GLN A 716 14.54 -30.10 -32.17
C GLN A 716 14.58 -29.98 -33.70
N HIS A 717 15.61 -29.33 -34.25
CA HIS A 717 15.69 -29.05 -35.68
C HIS A 717 16.60 -30.02 -36.46
N ALA A 718 17.53 -30.70 -35.78
CA ALA A 718 18.42 -31.68 -36.39
C ALA A 718 18.99 -32.68 -35.38
N PRO A 719 18.18 -33.69 -34.99
CA PRO A 719 18.67 -34.75 -34.12
C PRO A 719 19.79 -35.54 -34.82
N GLY A 720 20.95 -35.64 -34.17
CA GLY A 720 22.09 -36.45 -34.64
C GLY A 720 23.10 -35.74 -35.57
N GLY A 721 23.05 -34.40 -35.69
CA GLY A 721 24.06 -33.63 -36.42
C GLY A 721 25.37 -33.44 -35.65
N VAL A 722 26.44 -33.02 -36.35
CA VAL A 722 27.76 -32.68 -35.76
C VAL A 722 27.61 -31.65 -34.62
N LEU A 723 26.68 -30.71 -34.77
CA LEU A 723 26.40 -29.68 -33.77
C LEU A 723 25.80 -30.25 -32.48
N THR A 724 24.90 -31.23 -32.61
CA THR A 724 24.29 -31.95 -31.48
C THR A 724 25.34 -32.71 -30.67
N GLU A 725 26.25 -33.40 -31.36
CA GLU A 725 27.32 -34.17 -30.71
C GLU A 725 28.33 -33.26 -30.00
N LEU A 726 28.71 -32.15 -30.62
CA LEU A 726 29.59 -31.16 -30.02
C LEU A 726 28.99 -30.57 -28.72
N LEU A 727 27.72 -30.16 -28.76
CA LEU A 727 27.02 -29.64 -27.58
C LEU A 727 26.87 -30.70 -26.49
N ARG A 728 26.60 -31.96 -26.86
CA ARG A 728 26.53 -33.09 -25.93
C ARG A 728 27.85 -33.24 -25.18
N GLN A 729 28.98 -33.23 -25.87
CA GLN A 729 30.30 -33.34 -25.25
C GLN A 729 30.59 -32.17 -24.30
N LEU A 730 30.26 -30.94 -24.68
CA LEU A 730 30.45 -29.77 -23.82
C LEU A 730 29.58 -29.82 -22.56
N VAL A 731 28.33 -30.29 -22.67
CA VAL A 731 27.43 -30.48 -21.51
C VAL A 731 27.97 -31.58 -20.59
N LEU A 732 28.41 -32.73 -21.13
CA LEU A 732 28.99 -33.82 -20.34
C LEU A 732 30.24 -33.39 -19.56
N VAL A 733 31.14 -32.60 -20.17
CA VAL A 733 32.33 -32.05 -19.50
C VAL A 733 31.94 -31.12 -18.36
N HIS A 734 30.93 -30.27 -18.55
CA HIS A 734 30.41 -29.40 -17.50
C HIS A 734 29.91 -30.18 -16.29
N LEU A 735 29.13 -31.22 -16.53
CA LEU A 735 28.51 -32.03 -15.47
C LEU A 735 29.51 -32.82 -14.64
N ALA A 736 30.58 -33.32 -15.28
CA ALA A 736 31.68 -33.94 -14.56
C ALA A 736 32.39 -32.98 -13.59
N SER A 737 32.24 -31.66 -13.78
CA SER A 737 32.82 -30.63 -12.91
C SER A 737 31.86 -30.12 -11.82
N VAL A 738 30.58 -30.51 -11.83
CA VAL A 738 29.59 -30.08 -10.82
C VAL A 738 29.56 -31.10 -9.68
N PRO A 739 29.94 -30.73 -8.44
CA PRO A 739 29.83 -31.64 -7.32
C PRO A 739 28.36 -32.00 -7.07
N PRO A 740 28.05 -33.26 -6.71
CA PRO A 740 26.68 -33.68 -6.42
C PRO A 740 26.14 -32.87 -5.24
N VAL A 741 24.97 -32.25 -5.43
CA VAL A 741 24.30 -31.49 -4.37
C VAL A 741 23.48 -32.47 -3.52
N HIS A 742 23.86 -32.67 -2.26
CA HIS A 742 23.06 -33.43 -1.32
C HIS A 742 21.72 -32.72 -1.08
N ARG A 743 20.60 -33.41 -1.32
CA ARG A 743 19.27 -32.94 -0.96
C ARG A 743 19.19 -32.78 0.57
N PRO A 744 18.97 -31.56 1.10
CA PRO A 744 18.75 -31.38 2.53
C PRO A 744 17.44 -32.05 2.95
N ASP A 745 17.33 -32.48 4.20
CA ASP A 745 16.01 -32.74 4.79
C ASP A 745 15.32 -31.39 4.98
N TRP A 746 14.28 -31.16 4.17
CA TRP A 746 13.53 -29.92 4.14
C TRP A 746 12.29 -29.93 5.04
N ALA A 747 12.07 -30.96 5.84
CA ALA A 747 10.90 -31.01 6.72
C ALA A 747 11.00 -29.90 7.79
N LEU A 748 10.00 -29.04 7.83
CA LEU A 748 9.87 -27.97 8.83
C LEU A 748 8.72 -28.30 9.78
N ALA A 749 8.86 -27.90 11.05
CA ALA A 749 7.74 -27.92 11.99
C ALA A 749 6.63 -27.00 11.45
N ALA A 750 5.48 -27.58 11.14
CA ALA A 750 4.44 -26.87 10.42
C ALA A 750 3.79 -25.81 11.34
N PRO A 751 3.84 -24.51 10.97
CA PRO A 751 3.15 -23.49 11.73
C PRO A 751 1.64 -23.65 11.57
N ALA A 752 0.88 -23.22 12.59
CA ALA A 752 -0.57 -23.17 12.50
C ALA A 752 -0.98 -22.16 11.41
N LEU A 753 -1.61 -22.67 10.34
CA LEU A 753 -2.13 -21.87 9.25
C LEU A 753 -3.57 -21.39 9.57
N PRO A 754 -4.01 -20.26 8.98
CA PRO A 754 -5.26 -19.59 9.36
C PRO A 754 -6.54 -20.31 8.89
N CYS A 755 -6.41 -21.36 8.07
CA CYS A 755 -7.53 -22.04 7.44
C CYS A 755 -7.20 -23.49 7.06
N HIS A 756 -8.23 -24.28 6.76
CA HIS A 756 -8.10 -25.66 6.24
C HIS A 756 -8.52 -25.77 4.76
N CYS A 757 -8.47 -24.68 3.99
CA CYS A 757 -8.75 -24.77 2.56
C CYS A 757 -7.67 -25.60 1.85
N ALA A 758 -7.93 -26.02 0.61
CA ALA A 758 -6.99 -26.81 -0.18
C ALA A 758 -5.60 -26.17 -0.22
N MET A 759 -5.51 -24.85 -0.47
CA MET A 759 -4.21 -24.15 -0.52
C MET A 759 -3.51 -24.04 0.84
N CYS A 760 -4.23 -23.76 1.93
CA CYS A 760 -3.64 -23.77 3.27
C CYS A 760 -3.09 -25.18 3.57
N SER A 761 -3.84 -26.23 3.22
CA SER A 761 -3.41 -27.62 3.40
C SER A 761 -2.21 -27.98 2.51
N ASP A 762 -2.16 -27.48 1.29
CA ASP A 762 -1.03 -27.67 0.37
C ASP A 762 0.24 -26.99 0.87
N VAL A 763 0.13 -25.77 1.41
CA VAL A 763 1.27 -25.10 2.04
C VAL A 763 1.73 -25.85 3.29
N HIS A 764 0.80 -26.36 4.10
CA HIS A 764 1.15 -27.19 5.25
C HIS A 764 1.89 -28.48 4.82
N ALA A 765 1.38 -29.17 3.81
CA ALA A 765 2.01 -30.36 3.23
C ALA A 765 3.37 -30.04 2.62
N PHE A 766 3.52 -28.88 1.97
CA PHE A 766 4.79 -28.38 1.47
C PHE A 766 5.79 -28.16 2.62
N LEU A 767 5.42 -27.44 3.68
CA LEU A 767 6.30 -27.16 4.81
C LEU A 767 6.75 -28.45 5.52
N ALA A 768 5.83 -29.40 5.71
CA ALA A 768 6.13 -30.69 6.33
C ALA A 768 6.92 -31.66 5.42
N SER A 769 6.96 -31.43 4.11
CA SER A 769 7.59 -32.36 3.16
C SER A 769 9.13 -32.30 3.24
N PRO A 770 9.81 -33.45 3.41
CA PRO A 770 11.27 -33.52 3.37
C PRO A 770 11.85 -33.35 1.96
N THR A 771 11.03 -33.50 0.92
CA THR A 771 11.49 -33.54 -0.48
C THR A 771 11.03 -32.35 -1.33
N ARG A 772 10.00 -31.62 -0.91
CA ARG A 772 9.53 -30.43 -1.65
C ARG A 772 10.27 -29.19 -1.18
N GLY A 773 11.07 -28.60 -2.07
CA GLY A 773 11.88 -27.40 -1.80
C GLY A 773 11.25 -26.09 -2.25
N ALA A 774 10.27 -26.11 -3.17
CA ALA A 774 9.48 -24.94 -3.52
C ALA A 774 7.98 -25.25 -3.62
N TRP A 775 7.19 -24.21 -3.40
CA TRP A 775 5.75 -24.18 -3.63
C TRP A 775 5.38 -22.87 -4.31
N GLU A 776 4.53 -22.95 -5.33
CA GLU A 776 4.13 -21.80 -6.12
C GLU A 776 2.61 -21.79 -6.28
N ALA A 777 2.02 -20.60 -6.21
CA ALA A 777 0.62 -20.37 -6.56
C ALA A 777 0.44 -19.01 -7.22
N CYS A 778 -0.55 -18.89 -8.10
CA CYS A 778 -0.96 -17.59 -8.62
C CYS A 778 -1.59 -16.75 -7.51
N VAL A 779 -1.09 -15.51 -7.31
CA VAL A 779 -1.50 -14.55 -6.26
C VAL A 779 -3.00 -14.30 -6.30
N ASP A 780 -3.60 -14.29 -7.49
CA ASP A 780 -5.03 -14.06 -7.70
C ASP A 780 -5.88 -15.22 -7.18
N HIS A 781 -5.29 -16.41 -7.06
CA HIS A 781 -5.95 -17.61 -6.54
C HIS A 781 -5.58 -17.92 -5.08
N VAL A 782 -4.58 -17.23 -4.50
CA VAL A 782 -4.17 -17.46 -3.10
C VAL A 782 -5.32 -17.15 -2.15
N CYS A 783 -5.60 -18.08 -1.23
CA CYS A 783 -6.55 -17.83 -0.14
C CYS A 783 -6.23 -16.50 0.57
N VAL A 784 -7.21 -15.60 0.73
CA VAL A 784 -7.05 -14.27 1.39
C VAL A 784 -6.35 -14.40 2.75
N GLN A 785 -6.72 -15.42 3.49
CA GLN A 785 -6.19 -15.72 4.81
C GLN A 785 -4.72 -16.10 4.76
N LEU A 786 -4.36 -16.93 3.76
CA LEU A 786 -2.99 -17.35 3.53
C LEU A 786 -2.14 -16.17 3.02
N ASP A 787 -2.61 -15.36 2.08
CA ASP A 787 -1.89 -14.15 1.62
C ASP A 787 -1.65 -13.17 2.77
N GLY A 788 -2.69 -12.89 3.58
CA GLY A 788 -2.57 -12.09 4.79
C GLY A 788 -1.53 -12.69 5.75
N TYR A 789 -1.68 -13.97 6.10
CA TYR A 789 -0.73 -14.67 6.98
C TYR A 789 0.70 -14.60 6.46
N LEU A 790 0.95 -14.92 5.18
CA LEU A 790 2.29 -14.99 4.62
C LEU A 790 2.99 -13.64 4.56
N ARG A 791 2.25 -12.54 4.34
CA ARG A 791 2.82 -11.18 4.37
C ARG A 791 3.33 -10.79 5.75
N PHE A 792 2.60 -11.15 6.80
CA PHE A 792 3.01 -10.84 8.18
C PHE A 792 4.00 -11.89 8.75
N ALA A 793 3.82 -13.16 8.39
CA ALA A 793 4.66 -14.26 8.81
C ALA A 793 5.94 -14.39 7.99
N ALA A 794 6.18 -13.54 6.98
CA ALA A 794 7.39 -13.61 6.13
C ALA A 794 8.68 -13.62 6.95
N VAL A 795 8.76 -12.82 8.03
CA VAL A 795 9.92 -12.79 8.93
C VAL A 795 10.05 -14.10 9.73
N ALA A 796 8.94 -14.63 10.24
CA ALA A 796 8.92 -15.90 10.97
C ALA A 796 9.28 -17.08 10.04
N LEU A 797 8.72 -17.12 8.84
CA LEU A 797 9.03 -18.12 7.81
C LEU A 797 10.49 -18.02 7.34
N ALA A 798 11.03 -16.80 7.18
CA ALA A 798 12.44 -16.60 6.86
C ALA A 798 13.36 -17.16 7.96
N SER A 799 12.99 -17.02 9.24
CA SER A 799 13.74 -17.63 10.35
C SER A 799 13.71 -19.16 10.35
N LEU A 800 12.68 -19.76 9.72
CA LEU A 800 12.58 -21.20 9.47
C LEU A 800 13.24 -21.62 8.15
N GLY A 801 13.95 -20.71 7.47
CA GLY A 801 14.61 -20.98 6.20
C GLY A 801 13.66 -21.02 4.99
N VAL A 802 12.49 -20.38 5.07
CA VAL A 802 11.54 -20.24 3.95
C VAL A 802 11.55 -18.79 3.44
N LEU A 803 12.00 -18.60 2.21
CA LEU A 803 11.91 -17.33 1.52
C LEU A 803 10.53 -17.20 0.87
N VAL A 804 9.81 -16.13 1.21
CA VAL A 804 8.55 -15.75 0.57
C VAL A 804 8.87 -14.68 -0.47
N THR A 805 8.62 -14.99 -1.74
CA THR A 805 8.77 -14.03 -2.84
C THR A 805 7.46 -13.91 -3.61
N THR A 806 7.23 -12.72 -4.16
CA THR A 806 6.12 -12.46 -5.09
C THR A 806 6.71 -11.95 -6.39
N HIS A 807 6.56 -12.70 -7.48
CA HIS A 807 7.07 -12.35 -8.80
C HIS A 807 5.97 -12.58 -9.84
N ASP A 808 5.70 -11.62 -10.73
CA ASP A 808 4.73 -11.75 -11.84
C ASP A 808 3.35 -12.34 -11.45
N ALA A 809 2.75 -11.84 -10.37
CA ALA A 809 1.48 -12.36 -9.84
C ALA A 809 1.54 -13.86 -9.43
N ARG A 810 2.72 -14.37 -9.12
CA ARG A 810 2.95 -15.66 -8.47
C ARG A 810 3.55 -15.45 -7.09
N LEU A 811 3.01 -16.15 -6.11
CA LEU A 811 3.53 -16.28 -4.77
C LEU A 811 4.37 -17.55 -4.73
N LEU A 812 5.65 -17.38 -4.42
CA LEU A 812 6.64 -18.45 -4.41
C LEU A 812 7.25 -18.57 -3.02
N LEU A 813 7.06 -19.75 -2.41
CA LEU A 813 7.69 -20.15 -1.16
C LEU A 813 8.87 -21.06 -1.49
N GLN A 814 10.07 -20.71 -1.02
CA GLN A 814 11.28 -21.48 -1.30
C GLN A 814 12.01 -21.82 -0.01
N LYS A 815 12.26 -23.09 0.23
CA LYS A 815 13.12 -23.53 1.33
C LYS A 815 14.58 -23.25 1.00
N HIS A 816 15.37 -23.03 2.04
CA HIS A 816 16.80 -22.75 1.95
C HIS A 816 17.51 -23.81 1.08
N ARG A 817 18.38 -23.35 0.16
CA ARG A 817 19.12 -24.16 -0.85
C ARG A 817 18.27 -24.86 -1.92
N TYR A 818 16.98 -24.56 -2.05
CA TYR A 818 16.17 -25.10 -3.15
C TYR A 818 16.77 -24.81 -4.54
N HIS A 819 17.23 -23.59 -4.78
CA HIS A 819 17.80 -23.20 -6.08
C HIS A 819 19.01 -24.04 -6.48
N ASP A 820 19.87 -24.41 -5.52
CA ASP A 820 21.06 -25.22 -5.78
C ASP A 820 20.69 -26.64 -6.22
N VAL A 821 19.69 -27.23 -5.53
CA VAL A 821 19.18 -28.58 -5.83
C VAL A 821 18.42 -28.60 -7.14
N ALA A 822 17.51 -27.64 -7.38
CA ALA A 822 16.72 -27.57 -8.60
C ALA A 822 17.60 -27.36 -9.84
N ALA A 823 18.65 -26.54 -9.73
CA ALA A 823 19.61 -26.35 -10.82
C ALA A 823 20.37 -27.65 -11.13
N TYR A 824 20.83 -28.37 -10.10
CA TYR A 824 21.51 -29.66 -10.27
C TYR A 824 20.59 -30.72 -10.90
N GLU A 825 19.31 -30.79 -10.48
CA GLU A 825 18.35 -31.73 -11.04
C GLU A 825 18.00 -31.44 -12.51
N ALA A 826 17.85 -30.16 -12.88
CA ALA A 826 17.63 -29.76 -14.27
C ALA A 826 18.82 -30.15 -15.17
N ASP A 827 20.05 -29.99 -14.64
CA ASP A 827 21.27 -30.42 -15.32
C ASP A 827 21.26 -31.94 -15.53
N VAL A 828 20.97 -32.74 -14.48
CA VAL A 828 20.89 -34.22 -14.55
C VAL A 828 19.77 -34.71 -15.47
N ALA A 829 18.58 -34.11 -15.40
CA ALA A 829 17.47 -34.45 -16.31
C ALA A 829 17.82 -34.17 -17.76
N THR A 830 18.61 -33.12 -18.01
CA THR A 830 19.11 -32.86 -19.36
C THR A 830 20.06 -33.97 -19.81
N ILE A 831 20.96 -34.48 -18.96
CA ILE A 831 21.81 -35.66 -19.27
C ILE A 831 20.99 -36.89 -19.67
N ALA A 832 19.94 -37.18 -18.91
CA ALA A 832 19.10 -38.33 -19.19
C ALA A 832 18.51 -38.20 -20.60
N ARG A 833 17.96 -37.02 -20.93
CA ARG A 833 17.50 -36.69 -22.29
C ARG A 833 18.60 -36.80 -23.34
N LEU A 834 19.82 -36.33 -23.04
CA LEU A 834 21.00 -36.47 -23.92
C LEU A 834 21.35 -37.94 -24.21
N SER A 835 21.17 -38.81 -23.21
CA SER A 835 21.56 -40.21 -23.26
C SER A 835 20.52 -41.07 -23.99
N GLU A 836 19.25 -40.69 -23.89
CA GLU A 836 18.13 -41.35 -24.58
C GLU A 836 18.05 -40.98 -26.08
N ALA A 837 18.47 -39.76 -26.46
CA ALA A 837 18.41 -39.27 -27.84
C ALA A 837 19.51 -39.87 -28.76
N ALA A 838 20.40 -40.71 -28.23
CA ALA A 838 21.42 -41.40 -29.01
C ALA A 838 20.86 -42.73 -29.57
N PRO A 839 20.61 -42.87 -30.89
CA PRO A 839 20.59 -44.20 -31.47
C PRO A 839 22.00 -44.77 -31.32
N VAL A 840 22.15 -45.74 -30.43
CA VAL A 840 23.36 -46.57 -30.35
C VAL A 840 23.60 -47.15 -31.75
N LYS A 841 24.65 -46.69 -32.42
CA LYS A 841 25.19 -47.31 -33.63
C LYS A 841 26.57 -47.85 -33.33
#